data_AF-A0A8C7YQ79-F1
#
_entry.id   AF-A0A8C7YQ79-F1
#
_cell.length_a   1.000
_cell.length_b   1.000
_cell.length_c   1.000
_cell.angle_alpha   90.00
_cell.angle_beta   90.00
_cell.angle_gamma   90.00
#
_symmetry.space_group_name_H-M   'P 1'
#
loop_
_entity.id
_entity.type
_entity.pdbx_description
1 polymer ?
#
loop_
_entity_poly.entity_id
_entity_poly.type
_entity_poly.pdbx_seq_one_letter_code
_entity_poly.pdbx_strand_id
1 'polypeptide(L)'
;DICYCIWILFSCKKLCQCFNIDGNHPRIFTGPEDALFGFSVLQHESGGEKLMLVGAPWDGPPNNRRGDVYKCVVGEERNSNCSKVGLGETALQNVSKNLKNSHLGMTLTPDSPDGFLACAPLWSQECGTSKFSTGICASVSDDLQPRKTISPTTKRCATYMDIVIVLDGSNSIYPWYEVQNFLSNILSKFHIGSDQMQVGILQYGEIAVHEWSLKDYQTTEKVVEAAKNISRQKGRETRTASAIRMACAERGGREGATKVMIVVTDGESHDEDELPDALEECERRNITRYAIAVLGHYIRRQEDPETFINEIKDIASDPDEKYFFNVTDEAALNDIVDALGDRIFSLEGTLGYNESSFHLEMSQIGFSTHTLDDGILFGMVGAYDWDGGVLKEGVNGRIVPPREAFESEFPLELKNHAAYLGYTVSSVVIGNWRTLYVAGAPRFKHKGKVILFEFTDDSGIGSYFGSEVCGLDIDQDGITDVLLIAAPMFLSSGNKEGGKVYIYSLSGEGFFVPNGTLKSEKKSQDARFGYALAAAPDLNHDDLTDLVVGAPLEDEHIGAIYIYHGDGIYINNNYKQRIPGSSLYPSLQYFGRSVSARLDLDGDDLIDLAVGAQGNAVLLSSRSIVQVKVSLSFQPHSINVIQKTCQRGSRESACLNATACFTATSLSCLCKCGDTHPPKSLRKDHQRDSFFICQDTADYIRPISFSLRFKINNTKTDSASLPHTSAQIPFFKDCGEDDVCTTDLVLNARMDISGTRGRSIQSEFQCFPHRQKPYVIRSTHRRLAVEVQLQNRLENAYNTSLKLHYSRNLHFSSLSIRVTHIALALDATNPPYFNPMSSSFCFFNIGGCLL
;
A
#
# COMPACT_ATOMS: atom_id res chain seq x y z
N ASP A 1 -33.48 -53.51 24.54
CA ASP A 1 -33.94 -52.13 24.36
C ASP A 1 -32.90 -51.27 23.70
N ILE A 2 -33.33 -50.71 22.58
CA ILE A 2 -32.60 -49.85 21.65
C ILE A 2 -32.57 -48.44 22.24
N CYS A 3 -31.40 -47.80 22.29
CA CYS A 3 -31.34 -46.35 22.09
C CYS A 3 -30.00 -45.96 21.47
N TYR A 4 -30.09 -45.67 20.17
CA TYR A 4 -29.07 -45.03 19.35
C TYR A 4 -28.76 -43.62 19.88
N CYS A 5 -27.48 -43.32 20.09
CA CYS A 5 -26.98 -41.95 20.06
C CYS A 5 -25.72 -41.93 19.19
N ILE A 6 -25.95 -41.83 17.88
CA ILE A 6 -24.93 -41.46 16.91
C ILE A 6 -24.56 -40.01 17.19
N TRP A 7 -23.36 -39.79 17.73
CA TRP A 7 -22.69 -38.49 17.63
C TRP A 7 -21.87 -38.50 16.34
N ILE A 8 -22.41 -37.84 15.31
CA ILE A 8 -21.65 -37.52 14.10
C ILE A 8 -20.62 -36.46 14.49
N LEU A 9 -19.39 -36.91 14.75
CA LEU A 9 -18.21 -36.03 14.79
C LEU A 9 -17.93 -35.56 13.36
N PHE A 10 -18.49 -34.42 12.98
CA PHE A 10 -17.94 -33.64 11.87
C PHE A 10 -16.54 -33.19 12.30
N SER A 11 -15.52 -33.93 11.86
CA SER A 11 -14.12 -33.52 11.95
C SER A 11 -13.89 -32.38 10.95
N CYS A 12 -14.28 -31.17 11.32
CA CYS A 12 -13.73 -29.96 10.71
C CYS A 12 -12.26 -29.88 11.11
N LYS A 13 -11.36 -30.35 10.24
CA LYS A 13 -9.94 -30.01 10.29
C LYS A 13 -9.76 -28.52 9.98
N LYS A 14 -10.05 -27.63 10.93
CA LYS A 14 -9.39 -26.32 10.98
C LYS A 14 -8.02 -26.57 11.63
N LEU A 15 -6.94 -26.39 10.88
CA LEU A 15 -5.60 -26.40 11.45
C LEU A 15 -5.53 -25.33 12.55
N CYS A 16 -4.99 -25.69 13.72
CA CYS A 16 -4.73 -24.74 14.81
C CYS A 16 -3.82 -23.62 14.28
N GLN A 17 -4.27 -22.38 14.40
CA GLN A 17 -3.43 -21.19 14.26
C GLN A 17 -3.25 -20.63 15.68
N CYS A 18 -2.04 -20.73 16.21
CA CYS A 18 -1.66 -19.94 17.38
C CYS A 18 -1.50 -18.49 16.89
N PHE A 19 -2.17 -17.56 17.56
CA PHE A 19 -2.06 -16.13 17.29
C PHE A 19 -1.99 -15.38 18.62
N ASN A 20 -1.37 -14.21 18.63
CA ASN A 20 -0.96 -13.54 19.85
C ASN A 20 -1.59 -12.17 20.07
N ILE A 21 -2.32 -11.59 19.11
CA ILE A 21 -2.98 -10.30 19.32
C ILE A 21 -4.29 -10.49 20.11
N ASP A 22 -4.47 -9.73 21.20
CA ASP A 22 -5.66 -9.83 22.04
C ASP A 22 -6.85 -9.05 21.49
N GLY A 23 -7.74 -9.74 20.79
CA GLY A 23 -9.02 -9.17 20.37
C GLY A 23 -10.08 -9.04 21.47
N ASN A 24 -9.83 -9.45 22.72
CA ASN A 24 -10.89 -9.51 23.76
C ASN A 24 -10.85 -8.35 24.73
N HIS A 25 -9.69 -7.72 24.86
CA HIS A 25 -9.50 -6.56 25.72
C HIS A 25 -8.93 -5.39 24.92
N PRO A 26 -9.58 -5.00 23.80
CA PRO A 26 -9.12 -3.83 23.05
C PRO A 26 -9.23 -2.57 23.93
N ARG A 27 -8.33 -1.62 23.73
CA ARG A 27 -8.54 -0.24 24.22
C ARG A 27 -9.10 0.58 23.08
N ILE A 28 -10.25 1.21 23.30
CA ILE A 28 -10.98 1.95 22.27
C ILE A 28 -10.98 3.42 22.66
N PHE A 29 -10.51 4.23 21.74
CA PHE A 29 -10.41 5.67 21.85
C PHE A 29 -11.44 6.29 20.94
N THR A 30 -12.38 7.06 21.49
CA THR A 30 -13.45 7.70 20.72
C THR A 30 -13.15 9.18 20.50
N GLY A 31 -13.43 9.67 19.30
CA GLY A 31 -13.32 11.07 18.92
C GLY A 31 -14.51 11.53 18.08
N PRO A 32 -14.51 12.78 17.60
CA PRO A 32 -15.62 13.31 16.81
C PRO A 32 -15.76 12.59 15.47
N GLU A 33 -16.92 11.98 15.23
CA GLU A 33 -17.17 11.20 14.02
C GLU A 33 -17.22 12.09 12.76
N ASP A 34 -17.83 13.28 12.85
CA ASP A 34 -17.93 14.24 11.75
C ASP A 34 -16.59 14.84 11.35
N ALA A 35 -15.59 14.76 12.24
CA ALA A 35 -14.21 15.15 11.97
C ALA A 35 -13.40 14.06 11.24
N LEU A 36 -14.02 12.91 10.95
CA LEU A 36 -13.35 11.70 10.45
C LEU A 36 -12.18 11.26 11.34
N PHE A 37 -12.33 11.40 12.66
CA PHE A 37 -11.37 10.88 13.62
C PHE A 37 -11.08 9.40 13.35
N GLY A 38 -9.80 9.02 13.38
CA GLY A 38 -9.32 7.68 13.01
C GLY A 38 -8.95 7.54 11.53
N PHE A 39 -8.90 8.66 10.77
CA PHE A 39 -8.51 8.65 9.36
C PHE A 39 -7.11 8.07 9.17
N SER A 40 -6.15 8.58 9.96
CA SER A 40 -4.77 8.11 10.04
C SER A 40 -4.42 7.86 11.50
N VAL A 41 -3.54 6.89 11.76
CA VAL A 41 -3.06 6.55 13.11
C VAL A 41 -1.55 6.37 13.09
N LEU A 42 -0.87 6.86 14.13
CA LEU A 42 0.57 6.73 14.28
C LEU A 42 0.90 6.51 15.76
N GLN A 43 1.64 5.45 16.06
CA GLN A 43 2.20 5.22 17.40
C GLN A 43 3.38 6.16 17.62
N HIS A 44 3.44 6.79 18.79
CA HIS A 44 4.41 7.83 19.11
C HIS A 44 4.78 7.80 20.60
N GLU A 45 5.93 8.40 20.94
CA GLU A 45 6.38 8.55 22.33
C GLU A 45 6.81 10.00 22.55
N SER A 46 6.31 10.62 23.63
CA SER A 46 6.63 12.01 23.99
C SER A 46 7.08 12.08 25.44
N GLY A 47 8.35 12.34 25.68
CA GLY A 47 8.87 12.51 27.04
C GLY A 47 8.65 11.28 27.94
N GLY A 48 8.71 10.07 27.37
CA GLY A 48 8.44 8.80 28.06
C GLY A 48 6.95 8.43 28.15
N GLU A 49 6.04 9.30 27.71
CA GLU A 49 4.62 9.00 27.61
C GLU A 49 4.33 8.33 26.26
N LYS A 50 3.82 7.09 26.31
CA LYS A 50 3.41 6.32 25.14
C LYS A 50 2.03 6.79 24.67
N LEU A 51 1.91 7.16 23.41
CA LEU A 51 0.68 7.76 22.88
C LEU A 51 0.38 7.32 21.45
N MET A 52 -0.90 7.38 21.12
CA MET A 52 -1.40 7.18 19.76
C MET A 52 -1.85 8.52 19.21
N LEU A 53 -1.21 8.95 18.12
CA LEU A 53 -1.62 10.11 17.34
C LEU A 53 -2.71 9.68 16.36
N VAL A 54 -3.78 10.47 16.28
CA VAL A 54 -4.94 10.18 15.44
C VAL A 54 -5.29 11.39 14.60
N GLY A 55 -5.26 11.24 13.27
CA GLY A 55 -5.67 12.27 12.34
C GLY A 55 -7.19 12.41 12.24
N ALA A 56 -7.66 13.65 12.24
CA ALA A 56 -9.06 14.03 12.06
C ALA A 56 -9.15 15.16 11.02
N PRO A 57 -9.00 14.84 9.72
CA PRO A 57 -8.87 15.84 8.67
C PRO A 57 -10.14 16.66 8.41
N TRP A 58 -11.29 16.26 8.94
CA TRP A 58 -12.53 17.05 8.86
C TRP A 58 -12.81 17.84 10.15
N ASP A 59 -11.85 17.93 11.06
CA ASP A 59 -12.02 18.76 12.25
C ASP A 59 -12.15 20.26 11.89
N GLY A 60 -13.00 20.97 12.64
CA GLY A 60 -13.34 22.38 12.42
C GLY A 60 -14.79 22.61 12.02
N PRO A 61 -15.24 23.87 11.92
CA PRO A 61 -16.63 24.19 11.58
C PRO A 61 -16.99 23.77 10.14
N PRO A 62 -18.28 23.58 9.82
CA PRO A 62 -18.73 23.08 8.50
C PRO A 62 -18.24 23.90 7.29
N ASN A 63 -18.04 25.21 7.46
CA ASN A 63 -17.56 26.12 6.42
C ASN A 63 -16.03 26.27 6.38
N ASN A 64 -15.30 25.64 7.30
CA ASN A 64 -13.85 25.71 7.38
C ASN A 64 -13.26 24.48 8.11
N ARG A 65 -13.07 23.40 7.36
CA ARG A 65 -12.56 22.10 7.81
C ARG A 65 -11.02 22.08 7.76
N ARG A 66 -10.38 22.70 8.75
CA ARG A 66 -8.90 22.80 8.79
C ARG A 66 -8.23 21.45 9.04
N GLY A 67 -8.91 20.54 9.74
CA GLY A 67 -8.33 19.29 10.21
C GLY A 67 -7.37 19.50 11.39
N ASP A 68 -7.16 18.45 12.17
CA ASP A 68 -6.15 18.43 13.23
C ASP A 68 -5.69 17.00 13.55
N VAL A 69 -4.71 16.91 14.44
CA VAL A 69 -4.22 15.68 15.04
C VAL A 69 -4.62 15.65 16.52
N TYR A 70 -5.04 14.49 16.99
CA TYR A 70 -5.37 14.22 18.38
C TYR A 70 -4.29 13.33 18.99
N LYS A 71 -3.99 13.56 20.27
CA LYS A 71 -3.15 12.68 21.07
C LYS A 71 -4.01 11.85 22.02
N CYS A 72 -3.79 10.55 22.02
CA CYS A 72 -4.48 9.58 22.84
C CYS A 72 -3.45 8.87 23.73
N VAL A 73 -3.42 9.21 25.01
CA VAL A 73 -2.41 8.67 25.95
C VAL A 73 -2.72 7.20 26.24
N VAL A 74 -1.71 6.33 26.14
CA VAL A 74 -1.82 4.92 26.51
C VAL A 74 -1.27 4.76 27.94
N GLY A 75 -2.04 5.22 28.92
CA GLY A 75 -1.68 5.13 30.35
C GLY A 75 -2.14 3.83 31.01
N GLU A 76 -2.11 3.76 32.34
CA GLU A 76 -2.65 2.61 33.09
C GLU A 76 -4.18 2.48 32.96
N GLU A 77 -4.88 3.61 32.75
CA GLU A 77 -6.32 3.61 32.55
C GLU A 77 -6.70 3.10 31.15
N ARG A 78 -7.69 2.18 31.10
CA ARG A 78 -8.19 1.62 29.83
C ARG A 78 -9.02 2.61 29.01
N ASN A 79 -9.60 3.63 29.66
CA ASN A 79 -10.48 4.62 29.05
C ASN A 79 -9.81 5.99 29.08
N SER A 80 -8.73 6.16 28.32
CA SER A 80 -8.07 7.46 28.19
C SER A 80 -8.75 8.31 27.11
N ASN A 81 -9.07 9.55 27.47
CA ASN A 81 -9.63 10.51 26.53
C ASN A 81 -8.54 11.02 25.58
N CYS A 82 -8.88 11.14 24.29
CA CYS A 82 -8.03 11.83 23.33
C CYS A 82 -8.23 13.34 23.45
N SER A 83 -7.12 14.08 23.34
CA SER A 83 -7.14 15.54 23.34
C SER A 83 -6.60 16.06 22.02
N LYS A 84 -7.17 17.16 21.55
CA LYS A 84 -6.74 17.83 20.32
C LYS A 84 -5.37 18.48 20.55
N VAL A 85 -4.44 18.32 19.61
CA VAL A 85 -3.08 18.91 19.72
C VAL A 85 -3.08 20.39 19.35
N GLY A 86 -3.94 20.82 18.42
CA GLY A 86 -4.02 22.23 17.99
C GLY A 86 -3.10 22.58 16.83
N LEU A 87 -2.59 21.60 16.09
CA LEU A 87 -1.62 21.82 14.99
C LEU A 87 -2.25 22.55 13.81
N GLY A 88 -3.55 22.34 13.58
CA GLY A 88 -4.29 23.04 12.52
C GLY A 88 -4.27 24.57 12.67
N GLU A 89 -4.04 25.07 13.89
CA GLU A 89 -3.88 26.50 14.17
C GLU A 89 -2.42 26.89 14.34
N THR A 90 -1.61 26.14 15.09
CA THR A 90 -0.25 26.55 15.47
C THR A 90 0.77 26.32 14.35
N ALA A 91 0.66 25.21 13.61
CA ALA A 91 1.69 24.81 12.66
C ALA A 91 1.64 25.58 11.32
N LEU A 92 0.49 26.16 10.98
CA LEU A 92 0.24 26.80 9.68
C LEU A 92 0.08 28.32 9.77
N GLN A 93 0.15 28.91 10.97
CA GLN A 93 -0.10 30.33 11.24
C GLN A 93 0.64 31.31 10.30
N ASN A 94 1.86 30.98 9.89
CA ASN A 94 2.73 31.88 9.12
C ASN A 94 2.59 31.78 7.59
N VAL A 95 1.79 30.85 7.06
CA VAL A 95 1.78 30.55 5.61
C VAL A 95 0.70 31.30 4.84
N SER A 96 -0.47 31.54 5.42
CA SER A 96 -1.52 32.36 4.79
C SER A 96 -2.51 32.89 5.82
N LYS A 97 -2.93 34.15 5.67
CA LYS A 97 -3.99 34.76 6.50
C LYS A 97 -5.36 34.09 6.32
N ASN A 98 -5.56 33.35 5.22
CA ASN A 98 -6.84 32.74 4.83
C ASN A 98 -6.75 31.21 4.70
N LEU A 99 -6.23 30.52 5.72
CA LEU A 99 -6.28 29.05 5.80
C LEU A 99 -7.73 28.55 5.92
N LYS A 100 -8.26 28.00 4.81
CA LYS A 100 -9.56 27.32 4.74
C LYS A 100 -9.41 25.89 4.22
N ASN A 101 -10.22 24.97 4.76
CA ASN A 101 -10.38 23.59 4.26
C ASN A 101 -9.05 22.87 3.97
N SER A 102 -8.10 22.92 4.91
CA SER A 102 -6.74 22.40 4.70
C SER A 102 -6.64 20.89 4.91
N HIS A 103 -7.54 20.32 5.71
CA HIS A 103 -7.60 18.88 6.00
C HIS A 103 -6.31 18.29 6.58
N LEU A 104 -5.70 18.98 7.55
CA LEU A 104 -4.52 18.50 8.27
C LEU A 104 -4.79 17.19 9.01
N GLY A 105 -3.83 16.26 8.96
CA GLY A 105 -3.96 14.93 9.58
C GLY A 105 -4.48 13.86 8.63
N MET A 106 -4.60 14.16 7.33
CA MET A 106 -4.85 13.11 6.32
C MET A 106 -3.69 12.10 6.28
N THR A 107 -2.46 12.58 6.38
CA THR A 107 -1.25 11.74 6.36
C THR A 107 -0.41 12.05 7.59
N LEU A 108 -0.04 10.99 8.30
CA LEU A 108 0.86 11.02 9.45
C LEU A 108 2.00 10.04 9.19
N THR A 109 3.23 10.52 9.33
CA THR A 109 4.43 9.71 9.11
C THR A 109 5.45 10.03 10.19
N PRO A 110 6.17 9.04 10.75
CA PRO A 110 7.26 9.32 11.67
C PRO A 110 8.34 10.19 11.01
N ASP A 111 8.94 11.07 11.80
CA ASP A 111 10.10 11.86 11.37
C ASP A 111 11.35 11.32 12.09
N SER A 112 12.50 11.31 11.42
CA SER A 112 13.76 10.78 11.97
C SER A 112 14.73 11.94 12.24
N PRO A 113 15.40 12.01 13.41
CA PRO A 113 15.42 11.01 14.48
C PRO A 113 14.24 11.10 15.47
N ASP A 114 13.61 12.27 15.57
CA ASP A 114 12.61 12.59 16.61
C ASP A 114 11.42 13.33 15.99
N GLY A 115 10.19 12.94 16.32
CA GLY A 115 8.97 13.62 15.91
C GLY A 115 8.13 12.91 14.85
N PHE A 116 7.26 13.69 14.20
CA PHE A 116 6.40 13.23 13.12
C PHE A 116 6.06 14.35 12.15
N LEU A 117 5.66 13.94 10.95
CA LEU A 117 5.14 14.80 9.90
C LEU A 117 3.62 14.68 9.84
N ALA A 118 2.92 15.81 9.84
CA ALA A 118 1.48 15.89 9.60
C ALA A 118 1.19 16.69 8.33
N CYS A 119 0.50 16.08 7.37
CA CYS A 119 0.21 16.71 6.08
C CYS A 119 -1.27 17.04 5.88
N ALA A 120 -1.47 18.08 5.07
CA ALA A 120 -2.72 18.70 4.64
C ALA A 120 -2.66 18.84 3.10
N PRO A 121 -2.82 17.74 2.34
CA PRO A 121 -2.63 17.74 0.88
C PRO A 121 -3.71 18.54 0.13
N LEU A 122 -4.85 18.82 0.78
CA LEU A 122 -5.94 19.63 0.22
C LEU A 122 -5.81 21.12 0.55
N TRP A 123 -4.75 21.51 1.26
CA TRP A 123 -4.44 22.92 1.47
C TRP A 123 -4.29 23.64 0.13
N SER A 124 -5.01 24.76 0.02
CA SER A 124 -5.08 25.55 -1.19
C SER A 124 -4.64 26.99 -0.93
N GLN A 125 -3.82 27.49 -1.85
CA GLN A 125 -3.41 28.89 -1.91
C GLN A 125 -4.35 29.65 -2.84
N GLU A 126 -4.87 30.79 -2.39
CA GLU A 126 -5.65 31.70 -3.24
C GLU A 126 -4.69 32.65 -3.97
N CYS A 127 -4.80 32.72 -5.29
CA CYS A 127 -4.02 33.57 -6.18
C CYS A 127 -4.97 34.26 -7.17
N GLY A 128 -5.31 35.53 -6.92
CA GLY A 128 -6.36 36.22 -7.69
C GLY A 128 -7.72 35.55 -7.48
N THR A 129 -8.38 35.14 -8.56
CA THR A 129 -9.61 34.32 -8.53
C THR A 129 -9.34 32.82 -8.43
N SER A 130 -8.10 32.40 -8.69
CA SER A 130 -7.70 31.00 -8.76
C SER A 130 -7.37 30.42 -7.39
N LYS A 131 -7.60 29.12 -7.22
CA LYS A 131 -7.23 28.36 -6.02
C LYS A 131 -6.35 27.19 -6.40
N PHE A 132 -5.12 27.17 -5.89
CA PHE A 132 -4.12 26.16 -6.19
C PHE A 132 -3.90 25.23 -5.00
N SER A 133 -4.35 23.99 -5.13
CA SER A 133 -4.21 22.94 -4.10
C SER A 133 -2.80 22.34 -4.12
N THR A 134 -1.81 23.13 -3.70
CA THR A 134 -0.41 22.68 -3.69
C THR A 134 -0.12 21.67 -2.59
N GLY A 135 -0.88 21.68 -1.48
CA GLY A 135 -0.65 20.86 -0.29
C GLY A 135 0.43 21.43 0.65
N ILE A 136 0.38 21.04 1.91
CA ILE A 136 1.30 21.53 2.95
C ILE A 136 1.52 20.47 4.03
N CYS A 137 2.71 20.44 4.62
CA CYS A 137 3.01 19.59 5.76
C CYS A 137 3.66 20.38 6.90
N ALA A 138 3.56 19.86 8.11
CA ALA A 138 4.23 20.36 9.29
C ALA A 138 5.08 19.25 9.91
N SER A 139 6.38 19.49 10.07
CA SER A 139 7.25 18.68 10.93
C SER A 139 7.03 19.14 12.37
N VAL A 140 6.82 18.18 13.27
CA VAL A 140 6.42 18.36 14.66
C VAL A 140 7.38 17.56 15.53
N SER A 141 7.88 18.14 16.63
CA SER A 141 8.71 17.42 17.61
C SER A 141 7.90 16.40 18.41
N ASP A 142 8.62 15.55 19.15
CA ASP A 142 8.02 14.64 20.14
C ASP A 142 7.18 15.37 21.19
N ASP A 143 7.59 16.58 21.61
CA ASP A 143 6.83 17.44 22.53
C ASP A 143 5.55 18.07 21.90
N LEU A 144 5.20 17.60 20.69
CA LEU A 144 4.04 18.02 19.91
C LEU A 144 4.07 19.50 19.51
N GLN A 145 5.26 20.12 19.46
CA GLN A 145 5.44 21.49 18.98
C GLN A 145 5.77 21.53 17.49
N PRO A 146 5.16 22.44 16.69
CA PRO A 146 5.54 22.62 15.29
C PRO A 146 6.98 23.12 15.17
N ARG A 147 7.80 22.42 14.37
CA ARG A 147 9.19 22.79 14.09
C ARG A 147 9.32 23.60 12.80
N LYS A 148 8.79 23.05 11.71
CA LYS A 148 8.94 23.61 10.36
C LYS A 148 7.71 23.30 9.52
N THR A 149 7.27 24.29 8.76
CA THR A 149 6.28 24.09 7.70
C THR A 149 6.98 23.77 6.37
N ILE A 150 6.50 22.75 5.67
CA ILE A 150 7.06 22.20 4.44
C ILE A 150 6.01 22.37 3.33
N SER A 151 6.26 23.29 2.42
CA SER A 151 5.35 23.64 1.31
C SER A 151 6.16 23.91 0.02
N PRO A 152 6.84 22.89 -0.52
CA PRO A 152 7.93 23.07 -1.47
C PRO A 152 7.48 23.44 -2.88
N THR A 153 6.24 23.09 -3.24
CA THR A 153 5.61 23.38 -4.53
C THR A 153 4.76 24.65 -4.51
N THR A 154 4.58 25.25 -3.33
CA THR A 154 3.90 26.53 -3.18
C THR A 154 4.73 27.61 -3.85
N LYS A 155 4.33 27.95 -5.08
CA LYS A 155 4.88 29.10 -5.79
C LYS A 155 4.34 30.37 -5.12
N ARG A 156 5.11 31.45 -5.20
CA ARG A 156 4.50 32.77 -5.08
C ARG A 156 3.54 32.87 -6.26
N CYS A 157 2.27 33.25 -6.02
CA CYS A 157 1.30 33.49 -7.09
C CYS A 157 2.01 34.22 -8.23
N ALA A 158 1.85 33.71 -9.46
CA ALA A 158 2.50 34.32 -10.61
C ALA A 158 2.21 35.83 -10.59
N THR A 159 3.27 36.59 -10.76
CA THR A 159 3.33 38.04 -10.62
C THR A 159 2.17 38.70 -11.35
N TYR A 160 1.48 39.57 -10.62
CA TYR A 160 0.50 40.57 -11.07
C TYR A 160 0.49 40.89 -12.58
N MET A 161 -0.69 41.01 -13.20
CA MET A 161 -0.83 41.20 -14.66
C MET A 161 -0.95 42.65 -15.11
N ASP A 162 -0.38 42.96 -16.27
CA ASP A 162 -0.56 44.24 -16.95
C ASP A 162 -1.27 44.01 -18.30
N ILE A 163 -2.49 44.53 -18.44
CA ILE A 163 -3.34 44.32 -19.61
C ILE A 163 -3.49 45.63 -20.37
N VAL A 164 -3.19 45.65 -21.67
CA VAL A 164 -3.44 46.79 -22.56
C VAL A 164 -4.45 46.41 -23.61
N ILE A 165 -5.60 47.09 -23.64
CA ILE A 165 -6.65 46.86 -24.65
C ILE A 165 -6.48 47.91 -25.76
N VAL A 166 -6.23 47.43 -26.98
CA VAL A 166 -6.02 48.23 -28.20
C VAL A 166 -7.30 48.18 -29.03
N LEU A 167 -8.00 49.31 -29.12
CA LEU A 167 -9.34 49.42 -29.68
C LEU A 167 -9.34 50.24 -30.97
N ASP A 168 -9.86 49.65 -32.03
CA ASP A 168 -10.17 50.37 -33.27
C ASP A 168 -11.34 51.34 -33.04
N GLY A 169 -11.05 52.64 -33.16
CA GLY A 169 -11.98 53.75 -33.07
C GLY A 169 -12.29 54.40 -34.42
N SER A 170 -11.98 53.72 -35.53
CA SER A 170 -12.24 54.17 -36.89
C SER A 170 -13.75 54.31 -37.20
N ASN A 171 -14.09 54.79 -38.39
CA ASN A 171 -15.49 55.00 -38.78
C ASN A 171 -16.24 53.72 -39.18
N SER A 172 -15.56 52.60 -39.37
CA SER A 172 -16.18 51.31 -39.72
C SER A 172 -16.85 50.64 -38.51
N ILE A 173 -16.26 50.76 -37.32
CA ILE A 173 -16.84 50.28 -36.06
C ILE A 173 -18.12 51.07 -35.74
N TYR A 174 -19.28 50.45 -35.95
CA TYR A 174 -20.56 51.06 -35.65
C TYR A 174 -21.67 50.03 -35.41
N PRO A 175 -22.38 50.10 -34.27
CA PRO A 175 -22.42 51.24 -33.34
C PRO A 175 -21.42 51.14 -32.16
N TRP A 176 -20.81 52.27 -31.80
CA TRP A 176 -19.74 52.34 -30.76
C TRP A 176 -20.16 51.87 -29.36
N TYR A 177 -21.44 51.99 -29.02
CA TYR A 177 -21.91 51.64 -27.68
C TYR A 177 -21.74 50.13 -27.38
N GLU A 178 -21.67 49.27 -28.40
CA GLU A 178 -21.39 47.84 -28.20
C GLU A 178 -19.96 47.59 -27.74
N VAL A 179 -19.00 48.37 -28.24
CA VAL A 179 -17.61 48.33 -27.74
C VAL A 179 -17.53 48.81 -26.30
N GLN A 180 -18.29 49.86 -25.93
CA GLN A 180 -18.37 50.33 -24.54
C GLN A 180 -18.98 49.27 -23.60
N ASN A 181 -19.99 48.54 -24.07
CA ASN A 181 -20.60 47.43 -23.33
C ASN A 181 -19.61 46.28 -23.15
N PHE A 182 -18.93 45.87 -24.22
CA PHE A 182 -17.89 44.85 -24.19
C PHE A 182 -16.80 45.19 -23.17
N LEU A 183 -16.27 46.42 -23.21
CA LEU A 183 -15.28 46.90 -22.24
C LEU A 183 -15.81 46.86 -20.82
N SER A 184 -17.02 47.37 -20.59
CA SER A 184 -17.62 47.35 -19.25
C SER A 184 -17.75 45.92 -18.70
N ASN A 185 -18.19 45.00 -19.55
CA ASN A 185 -18.43 43.60 -19.18
C ASN A 185 -17.11 42.86 -18.92
N ILE A 186 -16.10 42.99 -19.78
CA ILE A 186 -14.81 42.33 -19.58
C ILE A 186 -14.05 42.91 -18.38
N LEU A 187 -14.01 44.25 -18.23
CA LEU A 187 -13.31 44.90 -17.13
C LEU A 187 -13.96 44.59 -15.78
N SER A 188 -15.28 44.37 -15.74
CA SER A 188 -15.98 43.97 -14.50
C SER A 188 -15.55 42.61 -13.96
N LYS A 189 -14.93 41.76 -14.80
CA LYS A 189 -14.40 40.46 -14.38
C LYS A 189 -12.99 40.56 -13.82
N PHE A 190 -12.24 41.61 -14.17
CA PHE A 190 -10.87 41.79 -13.74
C PHE A 190 -10.79 42.31 -12.30
N HIS A 191 -9.84 41.78 -11.55
CA HIS A 191 -9.53 42.21 -10.19
C HIS A 191 -8.43 43.27 -10.24
N ILE A 192 -8.83 44.53 -10.42
CA ILE A 192 -7.92 45.63 -10.69
C ILE A 192 -7.40 46.20 -9.37
N GLY A 193 -6.08 46.23 -9.21
CA GLY A 193 -5.41 46.65 -7.98
C GLY A 193 -3.89 46.76 -8.15
N SER A 194 -3.23 47.52 -7.26
CA SER A 194 -1.79 47.81 -7.36
C SER A 194 -0.88 46.57 -7.26
N ASP A 195 -1.36 45.53 -6.59
CA ASP A 195 -0.71 44.22 -6.37
C ASP A 195 -1.37 43.09 -7.18
N GLN A 196 -2.33 43.41 -8.05
CA GLN A 196 -3.09 42.46 -8.89
C GLN A 196 -3.07 42.92 -10.35
N MET A 197 -4.22 43.06 -11.02
CA MET A 197 -4.27 43.49 -12.42
C MET A 197 -4.18 45.00 -12.56
N GLN A 198 -3.43 45.47 -13.56
CA GLN A 198 -3.43 46.86 -14.03
C GLN A 198 -3.91 46.87 -15.47
N VAL A 199 -4.74 47.85 -15.84
CA VAL A 199 -5.36 47.90 -17.17
C VAL A 199 -5.18 49.28 -17.81
N GLY A 200 -4.61 49.30 -19.02
CA GLY A 200 -4.53 50.45 -19.90
C GLY A 200 -5.45 50.27 -21.11
N ILE A 201 -5.97 51.38 -21.64
CA ILE A 201 -6.76 51.37 -22.88
C ILE A 201 -6.14 52.35 -23.88
N LEU A 202 -5.87 51.84 -25.08
CA LEU A 202 -5.38 52.60 -26.22
C LEU A 202 -6.44 52.52 -27.32
N GLN A 203 -6.90 53.67 -27.79
CA GLN A 203 -7.80 53.78 -28.93
C GLN A 203 -7.01 54.26 -30.15
N TYR A 204 -7.34 53.76 -31.35
CA TYR A 204 -6.65 54.17 -32.57
C TYR A 204 -7.56 54.33 -33.79
N GLY A 205 -7.03 54.97 -34.83
CA GLY A 205 -7.67 55.18 -36.13
C GLY A 205 -6.59 55.74 -37.07
N GLU A 206 -6.67 57.03 -37.41
CA GLU A 206 -5.56 57.74 -38.08
C GLU A 206 -4.37 58.00 -37.13
N ILE A 207 -4.62 58.12 -35.82
CA ILE A 207 -3.61 58.28 -34.77
C ILE A 207 -3.97 57.37 -33.59
N ALA A 208 -2.98 56.90 -32.83
CA ALA A 208 -3.16 56.14 -31.60
C ALA A 208 -3.10 57.06 -30.36
N VAL A 209 -4.02 56.89 -29.42
CA VAL A 209 -4.15 57.69 -28.19
C VAL A 209 -4.42 56.76 -27.00
N HIS A 210 -3.70 56.95 -25.89
CA HIS A 210 -4.07 56.33 -24.62
C HIS A 210 -5.29 57.04 -24.04
N GLU A 211 -6.40 56.34 -23.89
CA GLU A 211 -7.52 56.81 -23.07
C GLU A 211 -7.08 56.87 -21.60
N TRP A 212 -6.29 55.89 -21.18
CA TRP A 212 -5.52 55.90 -19.94
C TRP A 212 -4.42 54.82 -19.95
N SER A 213 -3.41 55.00 -19.10
CA SER A 213 -2.32 54.05 -18.89
C SER A 213 -2.57 53.15 -17.67
N LEU A 214 -1.77 52.08 -17.55
CA LEU A 214 -1.88 51.01 -16.52
C LEU A 214 -2.02 51.49 -15.06
N LYS A 215 -1.52 52.68 -14.72
CA LYS A 215 -1.48 53.20 -13.34
C LYS A 215 -2.60 54.16 -12.98
N ASP A 216 -3.37 54.62 -13.96
CA ASP A 216 -4.31 55.73 -13.79
C ASP A 216 -5.51 55.33 -12.93
N TYR A 217 -5.87 54.05 -12.95
CA TYR A 217 -6.94 53.48 -12.14
C TYR A 217 -6.45 52.30 -11.31
N GLN A 218 -6.96 52.20 -10.08
CA GLN A 218 -6.50 51.22 -9.08
C GLN A 218 -7.65 50.35 -8.52
N THR A 219 -8.88 50.51 -9.02
CA THR A 219 -10.03 49.67 -8.63
C THR A 219 -10.93 49.40 -9.83
N THR A 220 -11.60 48.24 -9.81
CA THR A 220 -12.47 47.78 -10.88
C THR A 220 -13.63 48.75 -11.14
N GLU A 221 -14.24 49.31 -10.10
CA GLU A 221 -15.40 50.21 -10.24
C GLU A 221 -15.06 51.47 -11.03
N LYS A 222 -13.89 52.06 -10.76
CA LYS A 222 -13.44 53.30 -11.43
C LYS A 222 -13.09 53.05 -12.89
N VAL A 223 -12.48 51.91 -13.20
CA VAL A 223 -12.15 51.52 -14.58
C VAL A 223 -13.40 51.27 -15.40
N VAL A 224 -14.39 50.55 -14.83
CA VAL A 224 -15.66 50.28 -15.51
C VAL A 224 -16.45 51.58 -15.74
N GLU A 225 -16.43 52.51 -14.79
CA GLU A 225 -17.03 53.84 -14.97
C GLU A 225 -16.34 54.66 -16.06
N ALA A 226 -15.00 54.64 -16.10
CA ALA A 226 -14.22 55.31 -17.15
C ALA A 226 -14.50 54.72 -18.54
N ALA A 227 -14.58 53.39 -18.66
CA ALA A 227 -14.84 52.70 -19.91
C ALA A 227 -16.19 53.09 -20.55
N LYS A 228 -17.23 53.31 -19.74
CA LYS A 228 -18.55 53.77 -20.21
C LYS A 228 -18.51 55.16 -20.85
N ASN A 229 -17.50 55.96 -20.53
CA ASN A 229 -17.39 57.35 -20.98
C ASN A 229 -16.41 57.53 -22.16
N ILE A 230 -15.76 56.46 -22.65
CA ILE A 230 -14.86 56.55 -23.81
C ILE A 230 -15.67 56.91 -25.05
N SER A 231 -15.33 58.03 -25.70
CA SER A 231 -15.90 58.43 -26.97
C SER A 231 -15.09 57.90 -28.16
N ARG A 232 -15.78 57.48 -29.22
CA ARG A 232 -15.14 57.06 -30.47
C ARG A 232 -14.32 58.20 -31.09
N GLN A 233 -13.05 57.94 -31.39
CA GLN A 233 -12.11 58.91 -31.93
C GLN A 233 -12.47 59.40 -33.34
N LYS A 234 -12.97 58.49 -34.19
CA LYS A 234 -13.26 58.71 -35.62
C LYS A 234 -11.98 58.88 -36.45
N GLY A 235 -12.04 58.42 -37.70
CA GLY A 235 -10.92 58.47 -38.64
C GLY A 235 -11.29 57.80 -39.95
N ARG A 236 -10.56 58.11 -41.02
CA ARG A 236 -10.73 57.49 -42.35
C ARG A 236 -9.78 56.32 -42.59
N GLU A 237 -8.76 56.17 -41.76
CA GLU A 237 -7.77 55.09 -41.81
C GLU A 237 -7.80 54.27 -40.51
N THR A 238 -7.27 53.05 -40.60
CA THR A 238 -7.08 52.12 -39.48
C THR A 238 -5.60 51.76 -39.41
N ARG A 239 -4.83 52.46 -38.55
CA ARG A 239 -3.38 52.27 -38.40
C ARG A 239 -3.02 51.31 -37.27
N THR A 240 -3.28 50.02 -37.49
CA THR A 240 -3.12 48.93 -36.52
C THR A 240 -1.66 48.71 -36.09
N ALA A 241 -0.70 48.72 -37.02
CA ALA A 241 0.70 48.46 -36.70
C ALA A 241 1.29 49.53 -35.77
N SER A 242 0.97 50.79 -36.06
CA SER A 242 1.33 51.94 -35.22
C SER A 242 0.75 51.83 -33.80
N ALA A 243 -0.50 51.38 -33.67
CA ALA A 243 -1.18 51.21 -32.39
C ALA A 243 -0.55 50.08 -31.55
N ILE A 244 -0.27 48.93 -32.18
CA ILE A 244 0.41 47.79 -31.54
C ILE A 244 1.80 48.20 -31.04
N ARG A 245 2.59 48.91 -31.87
CA ARG A 245 3.91 49.40 -31.48
C ARG A 245 3.85 50.32 -30.26
N MET A 246 2.88 51.24 -30.23
CA MET A 246 2.67 52.13 -29.08
C MET A 246 2.28 51.36 -27.82
N ALA A 247 1.37 50.38 -27.93
CA ALA A 247 0.94 49.55 -26.82
C ALA A 247 2.06 48.62 -26.30
N CYS A 248 2.96 48.15 -27.17
CA CYS A 248 4.15 47.38 -26.74
C CYS A 248 5.18 48.27 -26.02
N ALA A 249 5.18 49.57 -26.31
CA ALA A 249 5.95 50.59 -25.61
C ALA A 249 5.23 51.22 -24.39
N GLU A 250 4.11 50.63 -23.91
CA GLU A 250 3.27 51.18 -22.83
C GLU A 250 4.10 51.65 -21.62
N ARG A 251 3.76 52.85 -21.13
CA ARG A 251 4.42 53.46 -19.99
C ARG A 251 3.79 52.94 -18.70
N GLY A 252 4.61 52.38 -17.82
CA GLY A 252 4.20 51.99 -16.48
C GLY A 252 4.02 50.48 -16.27
N GLY A 253 4.32 49.65 -17.27
CA GLY A 253 4.41 48.20 -17.11
C GLY A 253 5.40 47.81 -16.01
N ARG A 254 4.98 46.91 -15.12
CA ARG A 254 5.73 46.45 -13.96
C ARG A 254 6.70 45.36 -14.39
N GLU A 255 7.93 45.41 -13.89
CA GLU A 255 8.89 44.33 -14.12
C GLU A 255 8.41 43.04 -13.44
N GLY A 256 8.51 41.93 -14.16
CA GLY A 256 8.02 40.63 -13.74
C GLY A 256 6.52 40.38 -13.97
N ALA A 257 5.71 41.40 -14.30
CA ALA A 257 4.29 41.19 -14.61
C ALA A 257 4.09 40.36 -15.89
N THR A 258 3.08 39.49 -15.91
CA THR A 258 2.58 38.92 -17.18
C THR A 258 1.90 40.02 -17.97
N LYS A 259 2.35 40.26 -19.21
CA LYS A 259 1.88 41.34 -20.08
C LYS A 259 0.95 40.78 -21.14
N VAL A 260 -0.27 41.30 -21.18
CA VAL A 260 -1.30 40.87 -22.11
C VAL A 260 -1.77 42.07 -22.94
N MET A 261 -1.91 41.88 -24.24
CA MET A 261 -2.51 42.82 -25.16
C MET A 261 -3.77 42.22 -25.76
N ILE A 262 -4.84 43.00 -25.86
CA ILE A 262 -6.08 42.60 -26.51
C ILE A 262 -6.36 43.59 -27.64
N VAL A 263 -6.23 43.16 -28.89
CA VAL A 263 -6.48 43.96 -30.09
C VAL A 263 -7.89 43.69 -30.60
N VAL A 264 -8.68 44.74 -30.79
CA VAL A 264 -10.06 44.66 -31.33
C VAL A 264 -10.15 45.58 -32.55
N THR A 265 -10.51 45.01 -33.71
CA THR A 265 -10.61 45.76 -34.97
C THR A 265 -11.63 45.14 -35.93
N ASP A 266 -12.15 45.93 -36.86
CA ASP A 266 -13.12 45.52 -37.88
C ASP A 266 -12.65 45.74 -39.33
N GLY A 267 -11.38 46.09 -39.54
CA GLY A 267 -10.85 46.41 -40.86
C GLY A 267 -9.35 46.16 -40.99
N GLU A 268 -8.91 45.99 -42.23
CA GLU A 268 -7.49 45.79 -42.58
C GLU A 268 -6.64 47.02 -42.20
N SER A 269 -5.41 46.76 -41.76
CA SER A 269 -4.43 47.78 -41.44
C SER A 269 -4.03 48.57 -42.69
N HIS A 270 -4.08 49.90 -42.59
CA HIS A 270 -3.57 50.81 -43.62
C HIS A 270 -2.04 51.01 -43.52
N ASP A 271 -1.41 50.38 -42.53
CA ASP A 271 0.03 50.38 -42.26
C ASP A 271 0.58 48.94 -42.12
N GLU A 272 0.01 48.00 -42.88
CA GLU A 272 0.33 46.56 -42.84
C GLU A 272 1.84 46.27 -43.05
N ASP A 273 2.50 47.03 -43.92
CA ASP A 273 3.95 46.92 -44.17
C ASP A 273 4.80 47.11 -42.90
N GLU A 274 4.28 47.79 -41.87
CA GLU A 274 4.96 48.04 -40.59
C GLU A 274 4.61 47.02 -39.49
N LEU A 275 3.65 46.13 -39.75
CA LEU A 275 3.11 45.18 -38.77
C LEU A 275 4.17 44.17 -38.28
N PRO A 276 5.02 43.56 -39.15
CA PRO A 276 6.05 42.62 -38.70
C PRO A 276 7.01 43.22 -37.67
N ASP A 277 7.47 44.45 -37.90
CA ASP A 277 8.38 45.16 -36.99
C ASP A 277 7.72 45.47 -35.64
N ALA A 278 6.41 45.80 -35.66
CA ALA A 278 5.65 46.05 -34.44
C ALA A 278 5.50 44.76 -33.62
N LEU A 279 5.16 43.64 -34.27
CA LEU A 279 5.01 42.33 -33.63
C LEU A 279 6.33 41.81 -33.06
N GLU A 280 7.46 41.98 -33.76
CA GLU A 280 8.79 41.61 -33.25
C GLU A 280 9.14 42.37 -31.95
N GLU A 281 8.78 43.66 -31.87
CA GLU A 281 8.98 44.42 -30.63
C GLU A 281 8.16 43.84 -29.45
N CYS A 282 6.92 43.43 -29.72
CA CYS A 282 6.04 42.83 -28.72
C CYS A 282 6.56 41.47 -28.24
N GLU A 283 7.04 40.64 -29.17
CA GLU A 283 7.67 39.35 -28.88
C GLU A 283 8.93 39.52 -28.02
N ARG A 284 9.81 40.46 -28.37
CA ARG A 284 11.02 40.76 -27.59
C ARG A 284 10.70 41.18 -26.15
N ARG A 285 9.52 41.76 -25.92
CA ARG A 285 9.05 42.19 -24.60
C ARG A 285 8.20 41.15 -23.87
N ASN A 286 8.03 39.96 -24.48
CA ASN A 286 7.25 38.85 -23.96
C ASN A 286 5.82 39.31 -23.64
N ILE A 287 5.09 39.79 -24.65
CA ILE A 287 3.69 40.24 -24.57
C ILE A 287 2.76 39.24 -25.28
N THR A 288 1.79 38.68 -24.56
CA THR A 288 0.78 37.75 -25.09
C THR A 288 -0.30 38.57 -25.77
N ARG A 289 -0.56 38.32 -27.05
CA ARG A 289 -1.51 39.10 -27.85
C ARG A 289 -2.74 38.29 -28.17
N TYR A 290 -3.90 38.77 -27.74
CA TYR A 290 -5.21 38.29 -28.18
C TYR A 290 -5.71 39.22 -29.28
N ALA A 291 -6.26 38.67 -30.35
CA ALA A 291 -6.77 39.44 -31.47
C ALA A 291 -8.24 39.07 -31.75
N ILE A 292 -9.09 40.08 -31.86
CA ILE A 292 -10.53 39.94 -32.09
C ILE A 292 -10.89 40.63 -33.40
N ALA A 293 -11.28 39.82 -34.39
CA ALA A 293 -11.80 40.27 -35.68
C ALA A 293 -13.31 40.49 -35.62
N VAL A 294 -13.75 41.73 -35.87
CA VAL A 294 -15.18 42.09 -35.92
C VAL A 294 -15.65 42.14 -37.37
N LEU A 295 -16.49 41.17 -37.78
CA LEU A 295 -16.87 41.00 -39.19
C LEU A 295 -18.09 41.82 -39.63
N GLY A 296 -18.66 42.64 -38.72
CA GLY A 296 -19.90 43.38 -38.97
C GLY A 296 -19.81 44.30 -40.19
N HIS A 297 -18.65 44.89 -40.47
CA HIS A 297 -18.41 45.72 -41.64
C HIS A 297 -18.50 44.94 -42.96
N TYR A 298 -17.74 43.84 -43.07
CA TYR A 298 -17.65 42.98 -44.25
C TYR A 298 -18.98 42.30 -44.56
N ILE A 299 -19.66 41.76 -43.55
CA ILE A 299 -20.95 41.08 -43.71
C ILE A 299 -22.03 42.05 -44.21
N ARG A 300 -22.06 43.29 -43.70
CA ARG A 300 -23.02 44.32 -44.16
C ARG A 300 -22.80 44.72 -45.63
N ARG A 301 -21.58 44.60 -46.15
CA ARG A 301 -21.20 44.97 -47.53
C ARG A 301 -21.12 43.79 -48.50
N GLN A 302 -21.29 42.57 -48.01
CA GLN A 302 -21.09 41.34 -48.79
C GLN A 302 -19.66 41.24 -49.36
N GLU A 303 -18.70 41.71 -48.58
CA GLU A 303 -17.26 41.63 -48.88
C GLU A 303 -16.66 40.37 -48.24
N ASP A 304 -15.61 39.83 -48.86
CA ASP A 304 -14.93 38.63 -48.40
C ASP A 304 -13.91 38.97 -47.29
N PRO A 305 -14.05 38.42 -46.07
CA PRO A 305 -13.17 38.77 -44.95
C PRO A 305 -11.88 37.93 -44.87
N GLU A 306 -11.56 37.07 -45.83
CA GLU A 306 -10.41 36.15 -45.71
C GLU A 306 -9.07 36.86 -45.47
N THR A 307 -8.75 37.91 -46.23
CA THR A 307 -7.49 38.67 -46.07
C THR A 307 -7.39 39.29 -44.68
N PHE A 308 -8.44 40.00 -44.27
CA PHE A 308 -8.57 40.56 -42.92
C PHE A 308 -8.40 39.50 -41.82
N ILE A 309 -9.06 38.35 -41.92
CA ILE A 309 -8.94 37.29 -40.91
C ILE A 309 -7.50 36.79 -40.78
N ASN A 310 -6.78 36.66 -41.90
CA ASN A 310 -5.38 36.23 -41.88
C ASN A 310 -4.49 37.29 -41.22
N GLU A 311 -4.70 38.59 -41.52
CA GLU A 311 -3.97 39.68 -40.85
C GLU A 311 -4.17 39.64 -39.32
N ILE A 312 -5.42 39.46 -38.85
CA ILE A 312 -5.71 39.44 -37.41
C ILE A 312 -5.15 38.17 -36.72
N LYS A 313 -5.05 37.06 -37.44
CA LYS A 313 -4.34 35.87 -36.95
C LYS A 313 -2.85 36.12 -36.78
N ASP A 314 -2.21 36.81 -37.73
CA ASP A 314 -0.80 37.19 -37.64
C ASP A 314 -0.53 38.13 -36.44
N ILE A 315 -1.51 38.95 -36.04
CA ILE A 315 -1.43 39.79 -34.84
C ILE A 315 -1.49 38.97 -33.55
N ALA A 316 -2.31 37.91 -33.52
CA ALA A 316 -2.46 37.05 -32.37
C ALA A 316 -1.17 36.28 -32.05
N SER A 317 -1.01 35.84 -30.81
CA SER A 317 0.04 34.88 -30.45
C SER A 317 -0.31 33.47 -30.94
N ASP A 318 0.68 32.59 -31.10
CA ASP A 318 0.45 31.18 -31.44
C ASP A 318 0.06 30.33 -30.22
N PRO A 319 -0.88 29.37 -30.32
CA PRO A 319 -1.63 29.01 -31.53
C PRO A 319 -2.96 29.78 -31.71
N ASP A 320 -3.39 29.95 -32.97
CA ASP A 320 -4.64 30.63 -33.37
C ASP A 320 -5.85 30.24 -32.51
N GLU A 321 -6.07 28.95 -32.24
CA GLU A 321 -7.28 28.48 -31.56
C GLU A 321 -7.43 29.05 -30.14
N LYS A 322 -6.33 29.55 -29.56
CA LYS A 322 -6.25 30.10 -28.20
C LYS A 322 -6.31 31.62 -28.16
N TYR A 323 -5.69 32.30 -29.12
CA TYR A 323 -5.47 33.75 -29.03
C TYR A 323 -6.26 34.56 -30.08
N PHE A 324 -6.78 33.91 -31.12
CA PHE A 324 -7.63 34.54 -32.12
C PHE A 324 -9.12 34.30 -31.84
N PHE A 325 -9.92 35.35 -32.03
CA PHE A 325 -11.38 35.30 -31.98
C PHE A 325 -11.95 36.05 -33.20
N ASN A 326 -13.04 35.53 -33.76
CA ASN A 326 -13.86 36.30 -34.70
C ASN A 326 -15.28 36.42 -34.17
N VAL A 327 -15.91 37.54 -34.47
CA VAL A 327 -17.31 37.80 -34.10
C VAL A 327 -18.06 38.31 -35.33
N THR A 328 -19.35 37.96 -35.41
CA THR A 328 -20.19 38.29 -36.56
C THR A 328 -20.46 39.79 -36.68
N ASP A 329 -20.59 40.49 -35.56
CA ASP A 329 -20.84 41.92 -35.50
C ASP A 329 -20.36 42.49 -34.15
N GLU A 330 -20.51 43.81 -33.98
CA GLU A 330 -20.10 44.52 -32.77
C GLU A 330 -20.87 44.05 -31.52
N ALA A 331 -22.13 43.61 -31.65
CA ALA A 331 -22.94 43.16 -30.52
C ALA A 331 -22.45 41.79 -29.98
N ALA A 332 -22.03 40.91 -30.89
CA ALA A 332 -21.46 39.59 -30.58
C ALA A 332 -20.12 39.65 -29.81
N LEU A 333 -19.49 40.81 -29.69
CA LEU A 333 -18.36 41.01 -28.77
C LEU A 333 -18.73 40.63 -27.32
N ASN A 334 -19.99 40.83 -26.91
CA ASN A 334 -20.43 40.48 -25.57
C ASN A 334 -20.48 38.96 -25.33
N ASP A 335 -20.64 38.16 -26.39
CA ASP A 335 -20.74 36.70 -26.29
C ASP A 335 -19.38 36.06 -25.98
N ILE A 336 -18.28 36.73 -26.35
CA ILE A 336 -16.92 36.22 -26.12
C ILE A 336 -16.34 36.64 -24.77
N VAL A 337 -17.04 37.45 -23.97
CA VAL A 337 -16.52 37.98 -22.68
C VAL A 337 -16.27 36.86 -21.66
N ASP A 338 -17.09 35.81 -21.64
CA ASP A 338 -16.85 34.60 -20.82
C ASP A 338 -15.61 33.86 -21.29
N ALA A 339 -15.56 33.50 -22.57
CA ALA A 339 -14.46 32.74 -23.15
C ALA A 339 -13.10 33.47 -23.06
N LEU A 340 -13.08 34.76 -23.35
CA LEU A 340 -11.86 35.58 -23.29
C LEU A 340 -11.40 35.80 -21.84
N GLY A 341 -12.34 36.06 -20.93
CA GLY A 341 -12.05 36.17 -19.50
C GLY A 341 -11.40 34.91 -18.95
N ASP A 342 -12.01 33.74 -19.18
CA ASP A 342 -11.50 32.45 -18.69
C ASP A 342 -10.11 32.11 -19.24
N ARG A 343 -9.83 32.46 -20.51
CA ARG A 343 -8.50 32.27 -21.12
C ARG A 343 -7.44 33.19 -20.51
N ILE A 344 -7.78 34.44 -20.20
CA ILE A 344 -6.88 35.39 -19.53
C ILE A 344 -6.61 34.94 -18.08
N PHE A 345 -7.63 34.48 -17.35
CA PHE A 345 -7.43 33.99 -15.97
C PHE A 345 -6.61 32.70 -15.91
N SER A 346 -6.62 31.89 -16.97
CA SER A 346 -5.76 30.71 -17.07
C SER A 346 -4.26 31.08 -17.09
N LEU A 347 -3.89 32.32 -17.42
CA LEU A 347 -2.50 32.83 -17.38
C LEU A 347 -2.06 33.26 -15.96
N GLU A 348 -2.97 33.45 -14.98
CA GLU A 348 -2.63 33.76 -13.58
C GLU A 348 -1.98 32.58 -12.84
N GLY A 349 -2.14 31.37 -13.38
CA GLY A 349 -1.72 30.13 -12.74
C GLY A 349 -0.54 29.42 -13.39
N THR A 350 -0.26 29.66 -14.67
CA THR A 350 0.72 28.86 -15.41
C THR A 350 1.93 29.70 -15.78
N LEU A 351 3.12 29.27 -15.36
CA LEU A 351 4.37 29.85 -15.83
C LEU A 351 4.68 29.29 -17.23
N GLY A 352 4.08 29.85 -18.27
CA GLY A 352 4.40 29.45 -19.64
C GLY A 352 3.43 29.99 -20.68
N TYR A 353 3.98 30.45 -21.80
CA TYR A 353 3.24 31.05 -22.92
C TYR A 353 2.29 30.10 -23.66
N ASN A 354 2.18 28.81 -23.28
CA ASN A 354 1.50 27.84 -24.15
C ASN A 354 0.72 26.68 -23.53
N GLU A 355 0.43 26.64 -22.24
CA GLU A 355 -0.38 25.52 -21.72
C GLU A 355 -1.47 25.98 -20.73
N SER A 356 -2.69 25.47 -20.92
CA SER A 356 -3.74 25.39 -19.89
C SER A 356 -3.46 24.23 -18.91
N SER A 357 -2.20 23.81 -18.78
CA SER A 357 -1.75 22.68 -17.97
C SER A 357 -1.29 23.15 -16.60
N PHE A 358 -1.56 22.34 -15.59
CA PHE A 358 -1.00 22.51 -14.26
C PHE A 358 0.31 21.73 -14.17
N HIS A 359 1.39 22.40 -13.80
CA HIS A 359 2.65 21.73 -13.48
C HIS A 359 2.66 21.30 -12.01
N LEU A 360 2.79 22.25 -11.07
CA LEU A 360 2.90 21.95 -9.64
C LEU A 360 1.85 22.70 -8.81
N GLU A 361 1.04 23.54 -9.46
CA GLU A 361 0.01 24.36 -8.86
C GLU A 361 -1.04 23.49 -8.13
N MET A 362 -1.34 22.31 -8.69
CA MET A 362 -2.26 21.33 -8.12
C MET A 362 -1.53 20.14 -7.49
N SER A 363 -0.25 20.27 -7.11
CA SER A 363 0.58 19.12 -6.74
C SER A 363 0.03 18.26 -5.59
N GLN A 364 -0.74 18.83 -4.67
CA GLN A 364 -1.26 18.16 -3.47
C GLN A 364 -0.19 17.39 -2.69
N ILE A 365 0.95 18.05 -2.42
CA ILE A 365 2.06 17.42 -1.72
C ILE A 365 1.66 16.94 -0.33
N GLY A 366 2.23 15.82 0.08
CA GLY A 366 1.90 15.19 1.35
C GLY A 366 0.66 14.31 1.26
N PHE A 367 0.20 14.02 0.05
CA PHE A 367 -0.85 13.03 -0.19
C PHE A 367 -0.41 11.67 0.36
N SER A 368 0.85 11.32 0.13
CA SER A 368 1.57 10.24 0.82
C SER A 368 2.98 10.70 1.17
N THR A 369 3.57 10.11 2.21
CA THR A 369 4.91 10.43 2.69
C THR A 369 5.61 9.19 3.21
N HIS A 370 6.92 9.10 2.99
CA HIS A 370 7.77 8.00 3.47
C HIS A 370 9.11 8.54 3.98
N THR A 371 9.48 8.11 5.18
CA THR A 371 10.74 8.51 5.84
C THR A 371 11.90 7.78 5.20
N LEU A 372 12.96 8.51 4.88
CA LEU A 372 14.22 8.00 4.35
C LEU A 372 15.34 8.25 5.38
N ASP A 373 16.47 7.56 5.21
CA ASP A 373 17.65 7.79 6.06
C ASP A 373 18.19 9.23 5.93
N ASP A 374 18.01 9.86 4.76
CA ASP A 374 18.54 11.18 4.43
C ASP A 374 17.46 12.26 4.24
N GLY A 375 16.20 11.99 4.60
CA GLY A 375 15.10 12.94 4.43
C GLY A 375 13.72 12.31 4.31
N ILE A 376 12.86 12.93 3.51
CA ILE A 376 11.47 12.51 3.31
C ILE A 376 11.15 12.44 1.80
N LEU A 377 10.51 11.36 1.39
CA LEU A 377 9.90 11.23 0.07
C LEU A 377 8.42 11.61 0.17
N PHE A 378 7.99 12.52 -0.70
CA PHE A 378 6.61 13.00 -0.80
C PHE A 378 5.98 12.52 -2.10
N GLY A 379 4.72 12.11 -2.03
CA GLY A 379 3.84 11.95 -3.18
C GLY A 379 3.14 13.25 -3.56
N MET A 380 3.02 13.50 -4.87
CA MET A 380 2.40 14.71 -5.45
C MET A 380 1.38 14.32 -6.52
N VAL A 381 0.19 13.85 -6.11
CA VAL A 381 -0.80 13.24 -7.02
C VAL A 381 -1.34 14.15 -8.11
N GLY A 382 -1.39 15.47 -7.87
CA GLY A 382 -1.93 16.42 -8.83
C GLY A 382 -0.85 17.20 -9.61
N ALA A 383 0.41 16.76 -9.52
CA ALA A 383 1.46 17.30 -10.38
C ALA A 383 1.21 16.91 -11.85
N TYR A 384 1.56 17.80 -12.76
CA TYR A 384 1.54 17.61 -14.22
C TYR A 384 0.19 17.10 -14.71
N ASP A 385 -0.87 17.90 -14.57
CA ASP A 385 -2.24 17.53 -14.96
C ASP A 385 -2.73 16.21 -14.36
N TRP A 386 -2.41 15.97 -13.08
CA TRP A 386 -2.73 14.74 -12.36
C TRP A 386 -2.08 13.47 -12.92
N ASP A 387 -1.08 13.56 -13.80
CA ASP A 387 -0.17 12.43 -14.04
C ASP A 387 0.48 11.99 -12.73
N GLY A 388 0.79 12.98 -11.89
CA GLY A 388 1.36 12.82 -10.56
C GLY A 388 2.88 12.78 -10.58
N GLY A 389 3.48 12.77 -9.40
CA GLY A 389 4.92 12.80 -9.24
C GLY A 389 5.37 12.53 -7.82
N VAL A 390 6.67 12.65 -7.62
CA VAL A 390 7.33 12.46 -6.33
C VAL A 390 8.26 13.64 -6.06
N LEU A 391 8.54 13.92 -4.80
CA LEU A 391 9.50 14.94 -4.38
C LEU A 391 10.32 14.39 -3.23
N LYS A 392 11.64 14.49 -3.32
CA LYS A 392 12.55 14.14 -2.22
C LYS A 392 13.06 15.41 -1.56
N GLU A 393 12.81 15.58 -0.27
CA GLU A 393 13.42 16.63 0.56
C GLU A 393 14.47 15.95 1.44
N GLY A 394 15.75 16.13 1.13
CA GLY A 394 16.84 15.54 1.91
C GLY A 394 17.85 16.55 2.45
N VAL A 395 18.84 16.06 3.19
CA VAL A 395 19.92 16.90 3.77
C VAL A 395 20.72 17.63 2.69
N ASN A 396 20.90 16.99 1.53
CA ASN A 396 21.63 17.55 0.38
C ASN A 396 20.79 18.49 -0.49
N GLY A 397 19.55 18.78 -0.08
CA GLY A 397 18.62 19.65 -0.80
C GLY A 397 17.40 18.91 -1.31
N ARG A 398 16.59 19.65 -2.06
CA ARG A 398 15.33 19.20 -2.64
C ARG A 398 15.52 18.72 -4.06
N ILE A 399 14.92 17.59 -4.39
CA ILE A 399 14.85 17.04 -5.75
C ILE A 399 13.38 16.97 -6.15
N VAL A 400 13.03 17.73 -7.19
CA VAL A 400 11.71 17.69 -7.84
C VAL A 400 11.93 17.25 -9.28
N PRO A 401 11.68 15.97 -9.62
CA PRO A 401 11.80 15.51 -11.00
C PRO A 401 10.85 16.30 -11.91
N PRO A 402 11.34 16.79 -13.06
CA PRO A 402 10.49 17.43 -14.04
C PRO A 402 9.61 16.38 -14.75
N ARG A 403 8.61 16.79 -15.54
CA ARG A 403 7.65 15.85 -16.14
C ARG A 403 8.33 14.87 -17.11
N GLU A 404 9.38 15.32 -17.78
CA GLU A 404 10.18 14.60 -18.76
C GLU A 404 10.84 13.36 -18.14
N ALA A 405 11.17 13.42 -16.84
CA ALA A 405 11.72 12.27 -16.11
C ALA A 405 10.75 11.07 -16.05
N PHE A 406 9.45 11.29 -16.29
CA PHE A 406 8.42 10.28 -16.27
C PHE A 406 7.93 9.88 -17.67
N GLU A 407 8.45 10.47 -18.75
CA GLU A 407 7.96 10.25 -20.12
C GLU A 407 8.04 8.81 -20.61
N SER A 408 9.07 8.05 -20.20
CA SER A 408 9.19 6.64 -20.60
C SER A 408 8.01 5.80 -20.12
N GLU A 409 7.45 6.15 -18.96
CA GLU A 409 6.37 5.41 -18.30
C GLU A 409 4.99 5.98 -18.52
N PHE A 410 4.95 7.30 -18.64
CA PHE A 410 3.79 8.14 -18.82
C PHE A 410 4.05 8.97 -20.07
N PRO A 411 3.84 8.39 -21.28
CA PRO A 411 4.12 9.10 -22.51
C PRO A 411 3.06 10.20 -22.76
N LEU A 412 3.40 11.18 -23.59
CA LEU A 412 2.60 12.39 -23.85
C LEU A 412 1.18 12.10 -24.34
N GLU A 413 0.94 10.96 -25.01
CA GLU A 413 -0.42 10.57 -25.44
C GLU A 413 -1.37 10.31 -24.25
N LEU A 414 -0.84 10.23 -23.03
CA LEU A 414 -1.58 10.00 -21.79
C LEU A 414 -1.55 11.19 -20.83
N LYS A 415 -1.09 12.39 -21.24
CA LYS A 415 -0.94 13.60 -20.38
C LYS A 415 -2.20 13.99 -19.58
N ASN A 416 -3.40 13.60 -20.04
CA ASN A 416 -4.68 13.87 -19.36
C ASN A 416 -5.32 12.62 -18.75
N HIS A 417 -4.56 11.54 -18.61
CA HIS A 417 -5.09 10.27 -18.10
C HIS A 417 -5.33 10.34 -16.57
N ALA A 418 -4.78 11.35 -15.88
CA ALA A 418 -4.89 11.52 -14.43
C ALA A 418 -4.45 10.25 -13.68
N ALA A 419 -3.19 9.85 -13.90
CA ALA A 419 -2.64 8.58 -13.40
C ALA A 419 -2.43 8.53 -11.87
N TYR A 420 -2.31 9.70 -11.23
CA TYR A 420 -2.12 9.90 -9.79
C TYR A 420 -0.84 9.25 -9.26
N LEU A 421 0.27 9.37 -9.99
CA LEU A 421 1.57 8.94 -9.47
C LEU A 421 1.92 9.67 -8.16
N GLY A 422 2.47 8.95 -7.20
CA GLY A 422 2.70 9.45 -5.84
C GLY A 422 1.46 9.38 -4.96
N TYR A 423 0.42 8.65 -5.37
CA TYR A 423 -0.70 8.33 -4.47
C TYR A 423 -0.19 7.59 -3.24
N THR A 424 0.80 6.72 -3.43
CA THR A 424 1.62 6.13 -2.38
C THR A 424 3.09 6.21 -2.74
N VAL A 425 3.93 6.30 -1.70
CA VAL A 425 5.38 6.32 -1.82
C VAL A 425 5.99 5.41 -0.76
N SER A 426 7.10 4.77 -1.09
CA SER A 426 7.91 3.97 -0.17
C SER A 426 9.35 3.87 -0.68
N SER A 427 10.20 3.14 0.02
CA SER A 427 11.54 2.78 -0.43
C SER A 427 11.83 1.32 -0.12
N VAL A 428 12.69 0.71 -0.92
CA VAL A 428 13.19 -0.65 -0.72
C VAL A 428 14.69 -0.65 -0.87
N VAL A 429 15.37 -1.47 -0.07
CA VAL A 429 16.82 -1.69 -0.17
C VAL A 429 17.02 -3.02 -0.88
N ILE A 430 17.81 -3.02 -1.95
CA ILE A 430 18.14 -4.24 -2.70
C ILE A 430 19.62 -4.59 -2.53
N GLY A 431 20.02 -5.77 -3.03
CA GLY A 431 21.40 -6.24 -2.98
C GLY A 431 22.42 -5.17 -3.42
N ASN A 432 23.54 -5.10 -2.68
CA ASN A 432 24.54 -4.02 -2.69
C ASN A 432 24.16 -2.73 -1.93
N TRP A 433 23.19 -2.79 -0.99
CA TRP A 433 22.77 -1.64 -0.17
C TRP A 433 22.25 -0.46 -1.01
N ARG A 434 21.64 -0.78 -2.15
CA ARG A 434 21.13 0.20 -3.12
C ARG A 434 19.67 0.48 -2.80
N THR A 435 19.32 1.74 -2.62
CA THR A 435 17.96 2.17 -2.28
C THR A 435 17.18 2.53 -3.53
N LEU A 436 16.11 1.79 -3.79
CA LEU A 436 15.11 2.13 -4.81
C LEU A 436 13.93 2.83 -4.14
N TYR A 437 13.40 3.84 -4.81
CA TYR A 437 12.17 4.51 -4.42
C TYR A 437 11.00 3.88 -5.15
N VAL A 438 9.87 3.78 -4.46
CA VAL A 438 8.64 3.16 -4.96
C VAL A 438 7.55 4.22 -5.01
N ALA A 439 6.83 4.34 -6.12
CA ALA A 439 5.68 5.22 -6.22
C ALA A 439 4.51 4.56 -6.94
N GLY A 440 3.31 4.71 -6.37
CA GLY A 440 2.07 4.18 -6.90
C GLY A 440 1.27 5.20 -7.71
N ALA A 441 0.75 4.76 -8.85
CA ALA A 441 -0.13 5.48 -9.78
C ALA A 441 -1.41 4.64 -10.03
N PRO A 442 -2.34 4.58 -9.06
CA PRO A 442 -3.47 3.64 -9.09
C PRO A 442 -4.47 3.88 -10.23
N ARG A 443 -4.46 5.07 -10.87
CA ARG A 443 -5.38 5.41 -11.97
C ARG A 443 -4.78 5.24 -13.36
N PHE A 444 -3.49 4.91 -13.47
CA PHE A 444 -2.84 4.72 -14.77
C PHE A 444 -3.59 3.69 -15.64
N LYS A 445 -4.01 4.08 -16.86
CA LYS A 445 -4.83 3.26 -17.77
C LYS A 445 -6.09 2.64 -17.13
N HIS A 446 -6.60 3.25 -16.06
CA HIS A 446 -7.67 2.73 -15.19
C HIS A 446 -7.40 1.33 -14.63
N LYS A 447 -6.13 0.92 -14.60
CA LYS A 447 -5.66 -0.38 -14.10
C LYS A 447 -4.65 -0.23 -12.97
N GLY A 448 -3.95 0.90 -12.90
CA GLY A 448 -2.94 1.15 -11.89
C GLY A 448 -1.55 0.64 -12.28
N LYS A 449 -0.54 1.33 -11.75
CA LYS A 449 0.89 1.07 -11.99
C LYS A 449 1.67 1.43 -10.72
N VAL A 450 2.70 0.67 -10.36
CA VAL A 450 3.79 1.09 -9.45
C VAL A 450 5.05 1.17 -10.27
N ILE A 451 5.87 2.14 -9.92
CA ILE A 451 7.19 2.33 -10.45
C ILE A 451 8.24 2.18 -9.35
N LEU A 452 9.35 1.52 -9.69
CA LEU A 452 10.57 1.52 -8.90
C LEU A 452 11.61 2.36 -9.65
N PHE A 453 12.24 3.30 -8.97
CA PHE A 453 13.14 4.26 -9.59
C PHE A 453 14.26 4.70 -8.65
N GLU A 454 15.28 5.32 -9.23
CA GLU A 454 16.32 6.02 -8.51
C GLU A 454 16.38 7.47 -8.97
N PHE A 455 16.99 8.32 -8.14
CA PHE A 455 17.39 9.65 -8.58
C PHE A 455 18.78 9.53 -9.24
N THR A 456 18.82 9.18 -10.53
CA THR A 456 20.02 9.22 -11.38
C THR A 456 19.80 10.12 -12.59
N ASP A 457 20.85 10.74 -13.13
CA ASP A 457 20.78 11.68 -14.28
C ASP A 457 20.24 11.05 -15.59
N ASP A 458 20.10 9.73 -15.63
CA ASP A 458 19.46 8.99 -16.73
C ASP A 458 18.82 7.72 -16.16
N SER A 459 17.50 7.56 -16.23
CA SER A 459 16.90 6.23 -16.07
C SER A 459 15.42 6.17 -16.42
N GLY A 460 15.11 5.29 -17.36
CA GLY A 460 13.78 4.72 -17.59
C GLY A 460 13.38 3.74 -16.48
N ILE A 461 12.07 3.53 -16.38
CA ILE A 461 11.38 3.01 -15.21
C ILE A 461 10.55 1.76 -15.63
N GLY A 462 9.97 1.00 -14.69
CA GLY A 462 9.14 -0.19 -14.99
C GLY A 462 7.83 -0.23 -14.19
N SER A 463 6.81 -0.99 -14.64
CA SER A 463 5.39 -0.82 -14.24
C SER A 463 4.72 -2.02 -13.54
N TYR A 464 3.91 -1.88 -12.46
CA TYR A 464 2.66 -2.66 -12.13
C TYR A 464 1.93 -2.29 -10.79
N PHE A 465 0.60 -1.96 -10.79
CA PHE A 465 -0.40 -1.72 -9.67
C PHE A 465 0.03 -0.91 -8.41
N GLY A 466 -0.81 -0.11 -7.71
CA GLY A 466 -0.21 0.88 -6.76
C GLY A 466 -1.04 1.74 -5.82
N SER A 467 -2.12 1.26 -5.19
CA SER A 467 -2.85 2.12 -4.24
C SER A 467 -2.28 2.13 -2.82
N GLU A 468 -1.48 1.12 -2.47
CA GLU A 468 -0.73 0.97 -1.21
C GLU A 468 0.49 0.11 -1.52
N VAL A 469 1.65 0.48 -0.98
CA VAL A 469 2.92 -0.24 -1.19
C VAL A 469 3.63 -0.42 0.14
N CYS A 470 4.24 -1.58 0.35
CA CYS A 470 4.95 -1.88 1.59
C CYS A 470 6.14 -2.80 1.30
N GLY A 471 7.36 -2.34 1.59
CA GLY A 471 8.56 -3.16 1.60
C GLY A 471 8.73 -3.85 2.95
N LEU A 472 9.09 -5.13 2.93
CA LEU A 472 9.37 -5.94 4.10
C LEU A 472 10.78 -6.54 3.98
N ASP A 473 11.62 -6.22 4.94
CA ASP A 473 12.84 -6.95 5.29
C ASP A 473 12.41 -7.99 6.34
N ILE A 474 12.29 -9.26 5.94
CA ILE A 474 11.64 -10.28 6.77
C ILE A 474 12.63 -10.88 7.76
N ASP A 475 13.87 -11.13 7.36
CA ASP A 475 14.90 -11.69 8.23
C ASP A 475 15.79 -10.63 8.91
N GLN A 476 15.45 -9.34 8.73
CA GLN A 476 16.07 -8.18 9.38
C GLN A 476 17.56 -8.03 9.04
N ASP A 477 17.96 -8.40 7.81
CA ASP A 477 19.34 -8.31 7.34
C ASP A 477 19.71 -6.92 6.76
N GLY A 478 18.72 -6.01 6.67
CA GLY A 478 18.83 -4.68 6.10
C GLY A 478 18.47 -4.60 4.61
N ILE A 479 18.12 -5.73 3.98
CA ILE A 479 17.70 -5.84 2.59
C ILE A 479 16.20 -6.16 2.54
N THR A 480 15.48 -5.50 1.65
CA THR A 480 14.06 -5.77 1.46
C THR A 480 13.84 -7.07 0.69
N ASP A 481 13.34 -8.10 1.37
CA ASP A 481 12.99 -9.40 0.79
C ASP A 481 11.72 -9.38 -0.06
N VAL A 482 10.70 -8.67 0.41
CA VAL A 482 9.34 -8.71 -0.17
C VAL A 482 8.81 -7.30 -0.39
N LEU A 483 8.31 -7.05 -1.60
CA LEU A 483 7.54 -5.86 -1.94
C LEU A 483 6.07 -6.25 -2.13
N LEU A 484 5.19 -5.63 -1.34
CA LEU A 484 3.75 -5.80 -1.41
C LEU A 484 3.12 -4.64 -2.15
N ILE A 485 2.18 -4.97 -3.04
CA ILE A 485 1.47 -4.00 -3.87
C ILE A 485 -0.03 -4.25 -3.76
N ALA A 486 -0.77 -3.31 -3.18
CA ALA A 486 -2.21 -3.48 -2.96
C ALA A 486 -3.09 -2.96 -4.10
N ALA A 487 -4.25 -3.59 -4.19
CA ALA A 487 -5.32 -3.34 -5.14
C ALA A 487 -6.70 -3.47 -4.45
N PRO A 488 -7.08 -2.57 -3.53
CA PRO A 488 -8.29 -2.68 -2.72
C PRO A 488 -9.57 -2.59 -3.56
N MET A 489 -9.56 -1.86 -4.67
CA MET A 489 -10.68 -1.81 -5.62
C MET A 489 -10.68 -2.98 -6.62
N PHE A 490 -9.83 -4.00 -6.43
CA PHE A 490 -9.82 -5.17 -7.31
C PHE A 490 -11.17 -5.89 -7.26
N LEU A 491 -11.81 -5.99 -8.42
CA LEU A 491 -13.08 -6.69 -8.58
C LEU A 491 -12.88 -8.20 -8.55
N SER A 492 -13.49 -8.83 -7.56
CA SER A 492 -13.55 -10.28 -7.39
C SER A 492 -14.69 -10.89 -8.21
N SER A 493 -14.84 -12.22 -8.16
CA SER A 493 -15.92 -12.93 -8.84
C SER A 493 -17.29 -12.39 -8.41
N GLY A 494 -18.04 -11.81 -9.36
CA GLY A 494 -19.33 -11.15 -9.10
C GLY A 494 -19.31 -9.62 -9.14
N ASN A 495 -18.24 -8.99 -9.67
CA ASN A 495 -18.08 -7.53 -9.80
C ASN A 495 -18.14 -6.78 -8.46
N LYS A 496 -17.62 -7.38 -7.39
CA LYS A 496 -17.53 -6.79 -6.05
C LYS A 496 -16.10 -6.45 -5.69
N GLU A 497 -15.86 -5.34 -5.01
CA GLU A 497 -14.55 -4.80 -4.59
C GLU A 497 -13.91 -5.66 -3.49
N GLY A 498 -13.55 -6.90 -3.80
CA GLY A 498 -12.97 -7.83 -2.83
C GLY A 498 -11.60 -7.40 -2.34
N GLY A 499 -10.86 -6.64 -3.15
CA GLY A 499 -9.49 -6.24 -2.85
C GLY A 499 -8.49 -7.39 -2.97
N LYS A 500 -7.22 -7.05 -3.17
CA LYS A 500 -6.14 -8.00 -3.39
C LYS A 500 -4.78 -7.36 -3.10
N VAL A 501 -3.85 -8.13 -2.55
CA VAL A 501 -2.46 -7.69 -2.39
C VAL A 501 -1.57 -8.62 -3.20
N TYR A 502 -0.70 -8.06 -4.04
CA TYR A 502 0.28 -8.80 -4.84
C TYR A 502 1.59 -8.87 -4.08
N ILE A 503 2.23 -10.04 -4.12
CA ILE A 503 3.51 -10.29 -3.46
C ILE A 503 4.58 -10.34 -4.55
N TYR A 504 5.64 -9.58 -4.36
CA TYR A 504 6.85 -9.68 -5.16
C TYR A 504 8.03 -9.99 -4.24
N SER A 505 8.83 -10.99 -4.58
CA SER A 505 10.02 -11.36 -3.80
C SER A 505 11.29 -10.94 -4.53
N LEU A 506 12.30 -10.51 -3.79
CA LEU A 506 13.60 -10.16 -4.33
C LEU A 506 14.26 -11.41 -4.90
N SER A 507 14.60 -11.37 -6.19
CA SER A 507 15.38 -12.42 -6.84
C SER A 507 16.87 -12.20 -6.59
N GLY A 508 17.68 -13.27 -6.69
CA GLY A 508 19.13 -13.18 -6.58
C GLY A 508 19.82 -12.32 -7.65
N GLU A 509 19.08 -11.88 -8.67
CA GLU A 509 19.54 -10.95 -9.71
C GLU A 509 19.23 -9.47 -9.36
N GLY A 510 18.69 -9.19 -8.18
CA GLY A 510 18.50 -7.82 -7.67
C GLY A 510 17.20 -7.13 -8.12
N PHE A 511 16.22 -7.88 -8.64
CA PHE A 511 14.90 -7.36 -8.99
C PHE A 511 13.76 -8.17 -8.37
N PHE A 512 12.62 -7.52 -8.18
CA PHE A 512 11.42 -8.11 -7.59
C PHE A 512 10.61 -8.91 -8.62
N VAL A 513 10.30 -10.17 -8.30
CA VAL A 513 9.52 -11.08 -9.15
C VAL A 513 8.18 -11.47 -8.52
N PRO A 514 7.09 -11.61 -9.30
CA PRO A 514 5.78 -12.00 -8.74
C PRO A 514 5.84 -13.36 -8.02
N ASN A 515 5.43 -13.38 -6.75
CA ASN A 515 5.45 -14.57 -5.88
C ASN A 515 4.08 -14.87 -5.24
N GLY A 516 2.99 -14.49 -5.91
CA GLY A 516 1.63 -14.80 -5.49
C GLY A 516 0.86 -13.60 -4.96
N THR A 517 -0.22 -13.86 -4.22
CA THR A 517 -1.20 -12.84 -3.85
C THR A 517 -1.91 -13.19 -2.54
N LEU A 518 -2.14 -12.19 -1.68
CA LEU A 518 -3.00 -12.27 -0.51
C LEU A 518 -4.42 -11.80 -0.83
N LYS A 519 -5.42 -12.37 -0.16
CA LYS A 519 -6.85 -12.11 -0.37
C LYS A 519 -7.61 -12.23 0.94
N SER A 520 -8.73 -11.53 1.06
CA SER A 520 -9.68 -11.70 2.16
C SER A 520 -10.40 -13.06 2.12
N GLU A 521 -11.15 -13.38 3.18
CA GLU A 521 -11.94 -14.60 3.23
C GLU A 521 -12.98 -14.69 2.10
N LYS A 522 -13.22 -15.90 1.59
CA LYS A 522 -14.06 -16.19 0.39
C LYS A 522 -15.51 -15.70 0.45
N LYS A 523 -16.00 -15.26 1.61
CA LYS A 523 -17.38 -14.76 1.80
C LYS A 523 -17.46 -13.23 1.88
N SER A 524 -16.33 -12.55 1.97
CA SER A 524 -16.29 -11.10 2.10
C SER A 524 -16.66 -10.44 0.77
N GLN A 525 -17.68 -9.60 0.79
CA GLN A 525 -18.12 -8.80 -0.34
C GLN A 525 -17.65 -7.36 -0.11
N ASP A 526 -17.13 -6.73 -1.16
CA ASP A 526 -16.72 -5.32 -1.15
C ASP A 526 -15.71 -4.96 -0.05
N ALA A 527 -14.88 -5.91 0.39
CA ALA A 527 -14.01 -5.79 1.57
C ALA A 527 -12.94 -4.68 1.49
N ARG A 528 -12.56 -4.28 0.27
CA ARG A 528 -11.38 -3.43 0.02
C ARG A 528 -10.12 -3.92 0.73
N PHE A 529 -9.88 -5.23 0.68
CA PHE A 529 -8.70 -5.84 1.27
C PHE A 529 -7.40 -5.25 0.69
N GLY A 530 -6.48 -4.86 1.56
CA GLY A 530 -5.26 -4.13 1.18
C GLY A 530 -5.44 -2.62 1.15
N TYR A 531 -6.45 -2.07 1.84
CA TYR A 531 -6.66 -0.63 1.94
C TYR A 531 -5.53 0.07 2.73
N ALA A 532 -5.01 -0.61 3.74
CA ALA A 532 -3.86 -0.19 4.53
C ALA A 532 -2.93 -1.39 4.75
N LEU A 533 -1.62 -1.15 4.71
CA LEU A 533 -0.59 -2.14 5.01
C LEU A 533 0.34 -1.59 6.11
N ALA A 534 0.75 -2.45 7.03
CA ALA A 534 1.78 -2.10 8.01
C ALA A 534 2.75 -3.26 8.18
N ALA A 535 4.05 -2.98 8.01
CA ALA A 535 5.12 -3.84 8.46
C ALA A 535 5.13 -3.81 10.00
N ALA A 536 5.10 -4.98 10.62
CA ALA A 536 5.19 -5.15 12.06
C ALA A 536 6.51 -5.86 12.39
N PRO A 537 7.41 -5.29 13.21
CA PRO A 537 8.78 -5.80 13.38
C PRO A 537 8.88 -7.29 13.71
N ASP A 538 8.10 -7.77 14.68
CA ASP A 538 7.96 -9.18 15.02
C ASP A 538 6.83 -9.28 16.05
N LEU A 539 5.65 -9.75 15.66
CA LEU A 539 4.54 -9.91 16.60
C LEU A 539 4.67 -11.22 17.35
N ASN A 540 5.21 -12.28 16.75
CA ASN A 540 5.22 -13.62 17.35
C ASN A 540 6.56 -14.05 17.99
N HIS A 541 7.51 -13.14 18.12
CA HIS A 541 8.84 -13.35 18.71
C HIS A 541 9.59 -14.54 18.08
N ASP A 542 9.55 -14.64 16.76
CA ASP A 542 10.36 -15.61 15.99
C ASP A 542 11.50 -14.97 15.18
N ASP A 543 11.82 -13.71 15.48
CA ASP A 543 12.85 -12.88 14.87
C ASP A 543 12.56 -12.56 13.39
N LEU A 544 11.30 -12.67 12.95
CA LEU A 544 10.88 -12.37 11.58
C LEU A 544 9.84 -11.25 11.54
N THR A 545 9.93 -10.40 10.51
CA THR A 545 8.96 -9.33 10.27
C THR A 545 7.61 -9.89 9.81
N ASP A 546 6.56 -9.35 10.42
CA ASP A 546 5.17 -9.67 10.17
C ASP A 546 4.46 -8.58 9.35
N LEU A 547 3.27 -8.92 8.85
CA LEU A 547 2.44 -8.01 8.07
C LEU A 547 1.02 -7.92 8.64
N VAL A 548 0.53 -6.69 8.76
CA VAL A 548 -0.88 -6.40 9.04
C VAL A 548 -1.54 -5.79 7.80
N VAL A 549 -2.72 -6.31 7.44
CA VAL A 549 -3.50 -5.86 6.27
C VAL A 549 -4.91 -5.43 6.70
N GLY A 550 -5.30 -4.22 6.33
CA GLY A 550 -6.63 -3.66 6.57
C GLY A 550 -7.65 -3.98 5.47
N ALA A 551 -8.88 -4.24 5.86
CA ALA A 551 -10.06 -4.45 5.00
C ALA A 551 -11.28 -3.71 5.58
N PRO A 552 -11.31 -2.37 5.50
CA PRO A 552 -12.27 -1.54 6.24
C PRO A 552 -13.73 -1.70 5.78
N LEU A 553 -13.97 -2.20 4.56
CA LEU A 553 -15.34 -2.37 4.07
C LEU A 553 -15.88 -3.79 4.29
N GLU A 554 -15.06 -4.70 4.83
CA GLU A 554 -15.48 -6.07 5.12
C GLU A 554 -16.60 -6.11 6.17
N ASP A 555 -17.41 -7.19 6.15
CA ASP A 555 -18.53 -7.39 7.07
C ASP A 555 -19.52 -6.21 7.08
N GLU A 556 -19.94 -5.74 5.89
CA GLU A 556 -20.90 -4.63 5.72
C GLU A 556 -20.40 -3.30 6.31
N HIS A 557 -19.19 -2.87 5.92
CA HIS A 557 -18.57 -1.60 6.36
C HIS A 557 -18.16 -1.58 7.84
N ILE A 558 -18.23 -2.71 8.55
CA ILE A 558 -17.71 -2.84 9.92
C ILE A 558 -16.17 -2.80 9.90
N GLY A 559 -15.59 -3.56 8.97
CA GLY A 559 -14.15 -3.66 8.75
C GLY A 559 -13.45 -4.75 9.54
N ALA A 560 -12.29 -5.18 9.05
CA ALA A 560 -11.45 -6.20 9.66
C ALA A 560 -9.96 -5.93 9.41
N ILE A 561 -9.10 -6.56 10.22
CA ILE A 561 -7.67 -6.67 9.96
C ILE A 561 -7.22 -8.14 9.89
N TYR A 562 -6.13 -8.37 9.16
CA TYR A 562 -5.51 -9.67 8.96
C TYR A 562 -4.03 -9.61 9.32
N ILE A 563 -3.55 -10.63 10.03
CA ILE A 563 -2.14 -10.75 10.44
C ILE A 563 -1.51 -11.93 9.71
N TYR A 564 -0.38 -11.69 9.07
CA TYR A 564 0.40 -12.67 8.31
C TYR A 564 1.81 -12.74 8.90
N HIS A 565 2.29 -13.95 9.17
CA HIS A 565 3.65 -14.14 9.69
C HIS A 565 4.69 -14.32 8.59
N GLY A 566 5.92 -13.86 8.88
CA GLY A 566 7.12 -14.21 8.11
C GLY A 566 7.42 -15.71 8.12
N ASP A 567 8.17 -16.18 7.12
CA ASP A 567 8.69 -17.55 7.01
C ASP A 567 10.00 -17.56 6.19
N GLY A 568 11.14 -17.43 6.88
CA GLY A 568 12.43 -17.16 6.25
C GLY A 568 12.43 -15.79 5.59
N ILE A 569 12.70 -15.73 4.29
CA ILE A 569 12.66 -14.48 3.48
C ILE A 569 11.32 -14.30 2.74
N TYR A 570 10.26 -14.99 3.17
CA TYR A 570 8.95 -14.96 2.51
C TYR A 570 7.84 -14.63 3.50
N ILE A 571 6.71 -14.12 3.00
CA ILE A 571 5.49 -13.97 3.78
C ILE A 571 4.59 -15.20 3.64
N ASN A 572 3.99 -15.66 4.74
CA ASN A 572 3.02 -16.76 4.67
C ASN A 572 1.75 -16.30 3.93
N ASN A 573 1.31 -17.05 2.92
CA ASN A 573 0.10 -16.68 2.15
C ASN A 573 -1.21 -16.87 2.93
N ASN A 574 -1.20 -17.59 4.05
CA ASN A 574 -2.37 -17.77 4.90
C ASN A 574 -2.25 -16.87 6.13
N TYR A 575 -3.24 -16.01 6.33
CA TYR A 575 -3.35 -15.22 7.56
C TYR A 575 -3.41 -16.16 8.76
N LYS A 576 -2.79 -15.73 9.86
CA LYS A 576 -2.71 -16.45 11.13
C LYS A 576 -3.79 -16.01 12.09
N GLN A 577 -4.25 -14.77 11.94
CA GLN A 577 -5.34 -14.20 12.69
C GLN A 577 -6.13 -13.23 11.81
N ARG A 578 -7.45 -13.25 11.96
CA ARG A 578 -8.37 -12.25 11.42
C ARG A 578 -9.15 -11.67 12.60
N ILE A 579 -9.18 -10.35 12.71
CA ILE A 579 -9.89 -9.64 13.78
C ILE A 579 -10.97 -8.76 13.14
N PRO A 580 -12.25 -9.17 13.20
CA PRO A 580 -13.34 -8.32 12.75
C PRO A 580 -13.66 -7.22 13.77
N GLY A 581 -13.97 -6.02 13.31
CA GLY A 581 -14.34 -4.89 14.17
C GLY A 581 -15.54 -5.20 15.07
N SER A 582 -16.49 -6.00 14.59
CA SER A 582 -17.67 -6.45 15.35
C SER A 582 -17.33 -7.28 16.60
N SER A 583 -16.18 -7.94 16.62
CA SER A 583 -15.72 -8.69 17.80
C SER A 583 -15.14 -7.80 18.89
N LEU A 584 -14.72 -6.58 18.53
CA LEU A 584 -14.09 -5.62 19.43
C LEU A 584 -15.13 -4.69 20.03
N TYR A 585 -15.99 -4.12 19.19
CA TYR A 585 -17.01 -3.16 19.60
C TYR A 585 -18.16 -3.12 18.59
N PRO A 586 -19.43 -3.25 19.01
CA PRO A 586 -20.55 -3.41 18.10
C PRO A 586 -20.78 -2.27 17.10
N SER A 587 -20.37 -1.04 17.43
CA SER A 587 -20.61 0.14 16.59
C SER A 587 -19.37 0.59 15.80
N LEU A 588 -18.31 -0.22 15.73
CA LEU A 588 -17.16 0.10 14.88
C LEU A 588 -17.57 0.05 13.41
N GLN A 589 -17.09 1.03 12.65
CA GLN A 589 -17.21 1.10 11.20
C GLN A 589 -15.85 1.45 10.61
N TYR A 590 -15.58 0.93 9.42
CA TYR A 590 -14.33 1.15 8.70
C TYR A 590 -13.08 0.76 9.49
N PHE A 591 -13.20 -0.23 10.38
CA PHE A 591 -12.08 -0.74 11.16
C PHE A 591 -11.00 -1.34 10.26
N GLY A 592 -9.76 -0.87 10.40
CA GLY A 592 -8.65 -1.25 9.51
C GLY A 592 -8.42 -0.28 8.35
N ARG A 593 -8.99 0.93 8.40
CA ARG A 593 -8.73 1.98 7.40
C ARG A 593 -7.33 2.59 7.49
N SER A 594 -6.69 2.50 8.64
CA SER A 594 -5.30 2.89 8.87
C SER A 594 -4.73 2.00 9.96
N VAL A 595 -3.45 1.66 9.86
CA VAL A 595 -2.79 0.69 10.76
C VAL A 595 -1.37 1.17 11.05
N SER A 596 -0.92 1.01 12.29
CA SER A 596 0.45 1.26 12.73
C SER A 596 0.87 0.19 13.74
N ALA A 597 2.07 -0.39 13.55
CA ALA A 597 2.55 -1.56 14.29
C ALA A 597 4.07 -1.48 14.52
N ARG A 598 4.51 -0.51 15.33
CA ARG A 598 5.91 -0.10 15.46
C ARG A 598 6.40 -0.02 16.90
N LEU A 599 5.52 0.22 17.87
CA LEU A 599 5.89 0.44 19.26
C LEU A 599 5.09 -0.47 20.19
N ASP A 600 5.73 -0.84 21.29
CA ASP A 600 5.06 -1.24 22.53
C ASP A 600 4.43 0.02 23.13
N LEU A 601 3.10 0.07 23.24
CA LEU A 601 2.38 1.20 23.83
C LEU A 601 1.89 0.93 25.26
N ASP A 602 1.77 -0.31 25.70
CA ASP A 602 1.27 -0.65 27.04
C ASP A 602 2.35 -1.00 28.09
N GLY A 603 3.62 -1.08 27.67
CA GLY A 603 4.78 -1.24 28.55
C GLY A 603 5.20 -2.68 28.84
N ASP A 604 4.59 -3.66 28.17
CA ASP A 604 4.86 -5.09 28.38
C ASP A 604 6.01 -5.66 27.52
N ASP A 605 6.72 -4.79 26.80
CA ASP A 605 7.83 -5.08 25.90
C ASP A 605 7.42 -5.92 24.66
N LEU A 606 6.13 -5.97 24.32
CA LEU A 606 5.60 -6.54 23.08
C LEU A 606 5.06 -5.43 22.17
N ILE A 607 5.20 -5.60 20.85
CA ILE A 607 4.69 -4.60 19.89
C ILE A 607 3.16 -4.63 19.87
N ASP A 608 2.54 -3.45 19.97
CA ASP A 608 1.10 -3.28 19.90
C ASP A 608 0.62 -2.85 18.51
N LEU A 609 -0.66 -3.08 18.21
CA LEU A 609 -1.28 -2.63 16.97
C LEU A 609 -2.23 -1.47 17.23
N ALA A 610 -1.96 -0.32 16.60
CA ALA A 610 -2.87 0.81 16.52
C ALA A 610 -3.67 0.77 15.21
N VAL A 611 -4.99 0.85 15.29
CA VAL A 611 -5.89 0.69 14.14
C VAL A 611 -6.94 1.78 14.12
N GLY A 612 -7.05 2.50 13.01
CA GLY A 612 -8.09 3.51 12.79
C GLY A 612 -9.43 2.89 12.39
N ALA A 613 -10.50 3.57 12.78
CA ALA A 613 -11.88 3.32 12.41
C ALA A 613 -12.62 4.67 12.32
N GLN A 614 -13.85 4.72 11.84
CA GLN A 614 -14.61 5.97 11.84
C GLN A 614 -15.04 6.36 13.26
N GLY A 615 -14.66 7.57 13.66
CA GLY A 615 -14.92 8.12 15.00
C GLY A 615 -14.14 7.42 16.11
N ASN A 616 -13.27 6.45 15.79
CA ASN A 616 -12.57 5.63 16.78
C ASN A 616 -11.14 5.29 16.35
N ALA A 617 -10.27 5.09 17.32
CA ALA A 617 -8.97 4.46 17.17
C ALA A 617 -8.86 3.33 18.19
N VAL A 618 -8.26 2.21 17.81
CA VAL A 618 -8.23 1.00 18.62
C VAL A 618 -6.79 0.56 18.82
N LEU A 619 -6.42 0.30 20.07
CA LEU A 619 -5.17 -0.35 20.43
C LEU A 619 -5.44 -1.81 20.76
N LEU A 620 -4.72 -2.70 20.09
CA LEU A 620 -4.73 -4.14 20.34
C LEU A 620 -3.36 -4.56 20.85
N SER A 621 -3.32 -5.04 22.09
CA SER A 621 -2.08 -5.50 22.69
C SER A 621 -1.67 -6.88 22.18
N SER A 622 -0.36 -7.08 22.04
CA SER A 622 0.21 -8.40 21.88
C SER A 622 0.10 -9.22 23.18
N ARG A 623 0.22 -10.55 23.09
CA ARG A 623 0.24 -11.45 24.24
C ARG A 623 1.49 -12.30 24.22
N SER A 624 2.03 -12.58 25.40
CA SER A 624 3.20 -13.44 25.52
C SER A 624 2.96 -14.84 24.98
N ILE A 625 3.93 -15.35 24.22
CA ILE A 625 3.90 -16.68 23.62
C ILE A 625 4.77 -17.63 24.42
N VAL A 626 4.20 -18.80 24.75
CA VAL A 626 4.90 -19.88 25.46
C VAL A 626 4.96 -21.11 24.57
N GLN A 627 6.16 -21.57 24.28
CA GLN A 627 6.38 -22.85 23.61
C GLN A 627 6.42 -23.97 24.66
N VAL A 628 5.58 -24.99 24.48
CA VAL A 628 5.56 -26.18 25.36
C VAL A 628 6.00 -27.41 24.58
N LYS A 629 7.17 -27.95 24.93
CA LYS A 629 7.67 -29.24 24.44
C LYS A 629 7.25 -30.33 25.40
N VAL A 630 6.75 -31.44 24.87
CA VAL A 630 6.30 -32.58 25.68
C VAL A 630 6.97 -33.85 25.21
N SER A 631 7.64 -34.56 26.11
CA SER A 631 8.19 -35.89 25.87
C SER A 631 7.53 -36.93 26.77
N LEU A 632 7.31 -38.11 26.22
CA LEU A 632 6.83 -39.29 26.94
C LEU A 632 7.95 -40.32 26.99
N SER A 633 8.21 -40.86 28.18
CA SER A 633 9.18 -41.93 28.42
C SER A 633 8.56 -43.03 29.26
N PHE A 634 9.12 -44.24 29.16
CA PHE A 634 8.53 -45.45 29.70
C PHE A 634 9.58 -46.28 30.43
N GLN A 635 9.27 -46.75 31.63
CA GLN A 635 10.11 -47.67 32.38
C GLN A 635 9.28 -48.86 32.88
N PRO A 636 9.60 -50.10 32.48
CA PRO A 636 10.62 -50.49 31.49
C PRO A 636 10.27 -50.04 30.05
N HIS A 637 11.27 -50.01 29.15
CA HIS A 637 11.12 -49.56 27.75
C HIS A 637 10.28 -50.51 26.86
N SER A 638 9.94 -51.70 27.37
CA SER A 638 9.08 -52.69 26.72
C SER A 638 8.29 -53.49 27.75
N ILE A 639 7.08 -53.93 27.40
CA ILE A 639 6.21 -54.70 28.29
C ILE A 639 6.53 -56.19 28.17
N ASN A 640 7.03 -56.81 29.23
CA ASN A 640 7.18 -58.26 29.28
C ASN A 640 5.90 -58.91 29.82
N VAL A 641 5.23 -59.72 28.99
CA VAL A 641 3.98 -60.42 29.37
C VAL A 641 4.29 -61.75 30.10
N ILE A 642 5.51 -62.27 29.95
CA ILE A 642 6.00 -63.53 30.54
C ILE A 642 6.54 -63.26 31.95
N GLN A 643 7.46 -62.30 32.09
CA GLN A 643 8.00 -61.86 33.38
C GLN A 643 7.12 -60.76 33.97
N LYS A 644 6.20 -61.16 34.85
CA LYS A 644 5.28 -60.24 35.54
C LYS A 644 6.01 -59.51 36.66
N THR A 645 6.18 -58.19 36.50
CA THR A 645 7.06 -57.35 37.33
C THR A 645 6.39 -56.77 38.59
N CYS A 646 5.10 -57.03 38.83
CA CYS A 646 4.38 -56.48 39.98
C CYS A 646 3.15 -57.32 40.36
N GLN A 647 2.57 -57.04 41.54
CA GLN A 647 1.34 -57.65 42.03
C GLN A 647 0.23 -56.61 42.23
N ARG A 648 -0.97 -56.89 41.70
CA ARG A 648 -2.20 -56.11 41.98
C ARG A 648 -3.20 -57.02 42.68
N GLY A 649 -3.28 -56.92 44.00
CA GLY A 649 -4.03 -57.90 44.81
C GLY A 649 -3.30 -59.25 44.79
N SER A 650 -4.01 -60.35 44.48
CA SER A 650 -3.45 -61.71 44.41
C SER A 650 -2.98 -62.15 43.01
N ARG A 651 -3.01 -61.25 42.01
CA ARG A 651 -2.60 -61.56 40.63
C ARG A 651 -1.30 -60.85 40.28
N GLU A 652 -0.35 -61.61 39.74
CA GLU A 652 0.84 -61.06 39.09
C GLU A 652 0.44 -60.37 37.78
N SER A 653 1.09 -59.25 37.45
CA SER A 653 0.83 -58.46 36.25
C SER A 653 2.11 -57.80 35.75
N ALA A 654 2.10 -57.36 34.49
CA ALA A 654 3.18 -56.55 33.93
C ALA A 654 2.90 -55.07 34.26
N CYS A 655 3.85 -54.41 34.92
CA CYS A 655 3.75 -53.00 35.27
C CYS A 655 4.62 -52.11 34.40
N LEU A 656 4.12 -50.90 34.19
CA LEU A 656 4.74 -49.86 33.40
C LEU A 656 4.60 -48.53 34.12
N ASN A 657 5.71 -47.81 34.31
CA ASN A 657 5.66 -46.40 34.65
C ASN A 657 5.81 -45.56 33.37
N ALA A 658 4.87 -44.66 33.12
CA ALA A 658 4.98 -43.69 32.03
C ALA A 658 5.21 -42.29 32.62
N THR A 659 6.27 -41.64 32.15
CA THR A 659 6.69 -40.32 32.60
C THR A 659 6.46 -39.32 31.48
N ALA A 660 5.64 -38.31 31.75
CA ALA A 660 5.46 -37.16 30.88
C ALA A 660 6.30 -35.98 31.40
N CYS A 661 7.21 -35.48 30.56
CA CYS A 661 7.98 -34.27 30.84
C CYS A 661 7.45 -33.12 29.98
N PHE A 662 7.10 -32.02 30.63
CA PHE A 662 6.70 -30.77 30.00
C PHE A 662 7.81 -29.76 30.19
N THR A 663 8.35 -29.24 29.10
CA THR A 663 9.30 -28.12 29.08
C THR A 663 8.60 -26.93 28.48
N ALA A 664 8.30 -25.93 29.30
CA ALA A 664 7.74 -24.66 28.87
C ALA A 664 8.86 -23.62 28.76
N THR A 665 8.96 -22.96 27.61
CA THR A 665 9.91 -21.88 27.33
C THR A 665 9.14 -20.67 26.83
N SER A 666 9.34 -19.51 27.47
CA SER A 666 8.83 -18.24 26.94
C SER A 666 9.58 -17.88 25.67
N LEU A 667 8.86 -17.51 24.61
CA LEU A 667 9.44 -16.91 23.39
C LEU A 667 9.46 -15.39 23.51
N SER A 668 8.46 -14.81 24.17
CA SER A 668 8.45 -13.40 24.55
C SER A 668 9.42 -13.16 25.71
N CYS A 669 10.34 -12.21 25.56
CA CYS A 669 11.39 -11.94 26.55
C CYS A 669 10.80 -11.16 27.74
N LEU A 670 10.33 -11.86 28.77
CA LEU A 670 9.89 -11.23 30.02
C LEU A 670 11.10 -10.95 30.92
N CYS A 671 11.60 -9.71 31.00
CA CYS A 671 12.45 -9.27 32.13
C CYS A 671 12.43 -7.73 32.30
N LYS A 672 11.56 -7.21 33.18
CA LYS A 672 11.84 -6.00 33.97
C LYS A 672 12.01 -6.39 35.43
N CYS A 673 13.26 -6.34 35.91
CA CYS A 673 13.62 -5.97 37.28
C CYS A 673 15.15 -5.85 37.35
N GLY A 674 15.67 -4.63 37.34
CA GLY A 674 16.84 -4.13 38.11
C GLY A 674 18.13 -4.94 38.29
N ASP A 675 18.36 -6.07 37.62
CA ASP A 675 19.53 -6.92 37.85
C ASP A 675 20.50 -6.89 36.67
N THR A 676 21.79 -6.82 37.00
CA THR A 676 22.95 -6.69 36.09
C THR A 676 23.29 -7.99 35.35
N HIS A 677 22.28 -8.78 34.95
CA HIS A 677 22.45 -10.07 34.29
C HIS A 677 21.65 -10.18 32.99
N PRO A 678 22.18 -10.86 31.95
CA PRO A 678 21.53 -10.96 30.65
C PRO A 678 20.18 -11.70 30.75
N PRO A 679 19.21 -11.39 29.87
CA PRO A 679 17.86 -11.95 29.92
C PRO A 679 17.92 -13.47 29.81
N LYS A 680 17.54 -14.16 30.88
CA LYS A 680 17.42 -15.62 30.88
C LYS A 680 16.02 -15.97 30.42
N SER A 681 15.90 -16.68 29.29
CA SER A 681 14.65 -17.31 28.88
C SER A 681 14.08 -18.12 30.05
N LEU A 682 12.87 -17.79 30.51
CA LEU A 682 12.24 -18.51 31.61
C LEU A 682 11.86 -19.91 31.13
N ARG A 683 12.69 -20.90 31.48
CA ARG A 683 12.44 -22.31 31.22
C ARG A 683 11.90 -22.97 32.49
N LYS A 684 10.74 -23.59 32.39
CA LYS A 684 10.14 -24.37 33.48
C LYS A 684 9.92 -25.80 33.02
N ASP A 685 10.56 -26.72 33.71
CA ASP A 685 10.39 -28.16 33.49
C ASP A 685 9.44 -28.72 34.56
N HIS A 686 8.46 -29.53 34.15
CA HIS A 686 7.54 -30.23 35.04
C HIS A 686 7.42 -31.69 34.61
N GLN A 687 7.48 -32.59 35.58
CA GLN A 687 7.39 -34.03 35.36
C GLN A 687 6.15 -34.59 36.06
N ARG A 688 5.44 -35.48 35.36
CA ARG A 688 4.33 -36.24 35.92
C ARG A 688 4.48 -37.72 35.58
N ASP A 689 4.60 -38.52 36.63
CA ASP A 689 4.68 -39.98 36.53
C ASP A 689 3.28 -40.59 36.67
N SER A 690 3.01 -41.66 35.93
CA SER A 690 1.73 -42.37 35.95
C SER A 690 1.97 -43.86 35.82
N PHE A 691 1.41 -44.62 36.75
CA PHE A 691 1.61 -46.05 36.85
C PHE A 691 0.47 -46.81 36.13
N PHE A 692 0.85 -47.70 35.23
CA PHE A 692 -0.04 -48.52 34.41
C PHE A 692 0.18 -50.01 34.68
N ILE A 693 -0.90 -50.78 34.60
CA ILE A 693 -0.91 -52.23 34.80
C ILE A 693 -1.51 -52.86 33.56
N CYS A 694 -0.73 -53.69 32.86
CA CYS A 694 -1.19 -54.46 31.72
C CYS A 694 -1.78 -55.79 32.19
N GLN A 695 -3.08 -55.96 31.95
CA GLN A 695 -3.78 -57.23 32.17
C GLN A 695 -3.67 -58.10 30.91
N ASP A 696 -3.70 -59.42 31.08
CA ASP A 696 -3.41 -60.43 30.04
C ASP A 696 -4.01 -60.03 28.67
N THR A 697 -3.13 -59.86 27.68
CA THR A 697 -3.49 -59.43 26.31
C THR A 697 -3.26 -60.57 25.32
N ALA A 698 -4.25 -60.80 24.44
CA ALA A 698 -4.12 -61.76 23.35
C ALA A 698 -3.28 -61.22 22.18
N ASP A 699 -3.14 -59.89 22.06
CA ASP A 699 -2.29 -59.22 21.08
C ASP A 699 -1.08 -58.61 21.79
N TYR A 700 0.03 -59.35 21.80
CA TYR A 700 1.35 -58.89 22.23
C TYR A 700 2.27 -58.64 21.01
N ILE A 701 1.70 -58.55 19.81
CA ILE A 701 2.44 -58.27 18.57
C ILE A 701 2.55 -56.76 18.37
N ARG A 702 1.43 -56.03 18.49
CA ARG A 702 1.36 -54.59 18.23
C ARG A 702 1.74 -53.77 19.46
N PRO A 703 2.49 -52.66 19.32
CA PRO A 703 2.82 -51.79 20.45
C PRO A 703 1.58 -51.08 21.01
N ILE A 704 1.59 -50.77 22.31
CA ILE A 704 0.55 -49.96 22.95
C ILE A 704 0.83 -48.48 22.68
N SER A 705 -0.15 -47.76 22.13
CA SER A 705 -0.05 -46.32 21.89
C SER A 705 -0.58 -45.52 23.07
N PHE A 706 0.24 -44.65 23.64
CA PHE A 706 -0.15 -43.63 24.60
C PHE A 706 -0.37 -42.31 23.86
N SER A 707 -1.46 -41.62 24.17
CA SER A 707 -1.74 -40.28 23.67
C SER A 707 -2.00 -39.37 24.85
N LEU A 708 -1.15 -38.36 25.02
CA LEU A 708 -1.30 -37.33 26.04
C LEU A 708 -1.90 -36.09 25.39
N ARG A 709 -3.02 -35.61 25.93
CA ARG A 709 -3.64 -34.34 25.55
C ARG A 709 -3.53 -33.38 26.71
N PHE A 710 -3.18 -32.12 26.46
CA PHE A 710 -3.01 -31.12 27.51
C PHE A 710 -3.61 -29.77 27.11
N LYS A 711 -3.91 -28.93 28.10
CA LYS A 711 -4.36 -27.55 27.93
C LYS A 711 -3.54 -26.66 28.86
N ILE A 712 -3.18 -25.47 28.41
CA ILE A 712 -2.64 -24.44 29.29
C ILE A 712 -3.82 -23.65 29.86
N ASN A 713 -3.85 -23.45 31.18
CA ASN A 713 -4.92 -22.67 31.82
C ASN A 713 -4.71 -21.18 31.51
N ASN A 714 -5.78 -20.39 31.34
CA ASN A 714 -5.76 -18.98 30.89
C ASN A 714 -5.22 -18.70 29.47
N THR A 715 -4.98 -19.71 28.63
CA THR A 715 -4.72 -19.51 27.19
C THR A 715 -5.99 -19.69 26.36
N LYS A 716 -6.27 -18.76 25.45
CA LYS A 716 -7.23 -19.00 24.37
C LYS A 716 -6.55 -19.83 23.28
N THR A 717 -6.64 -21.14 23.41
CA THR A 717 -6.56 -22.03 22.24
C THR A 717 -7.95 -22.10 21.64
N ASP A 718 -8.22 -21.37 20.56
CA ASP A 718 -9.54 -21.30 19.87
C ASP A 718 -9.91 -22.62 19.14
N SER A 719 -9.38 -23.76 19.59
CA SER A 719 -9.54 -25.05 18.93
C SER A 719 -10.29 -26.04 19.81
N ALA A 720 -11.21 -26.78 19.17
CA ALA A 720 -11.86 -27.96 19.72
C ALA A 720 -10.88 -29.14 19.95
N SER A 721 -9.65 -29.07 19.42
CA SER A 721 -8.60 -30.09 19.61
C SER A 721 -7.48 -29.60 20.52
N LEU A 722 -7.33 -30.24 21.68
CA LEU A 722 -6.20 -30.05 22.59
C LEU A 722 -4.89 -30.48 21.92
N PRO A 723 -3.76 -29.76 22.13
CA PRO A 723 -2.46 -30.23 21.70
C PRO A 723 -2.19 -31.63 22.28
N HIS A 724 -1.64 -32.50 21.43
CA HIS A 724 -1.42 -33.90 21.78
C HIS A 724 -0.02 -34.36 21.38
N THR A 725 0.57 -35.19 22.22
CA THR A 725 1.76 -35.97 21.89
C THR A 725 1.42 -37.45 22.02
N SER A 726 2.06 -38.29 21.21
CA SER A 726 1.83 -39.73 21.24
C SER A 726 3.14 -40.49 21.23
N ALA A 727 3.22 -41.55 22.03
CA ALA A 727 4.36 -42.45 22.05
C ALA A 727 3.87 -43.88 22.11
N GLN A 728 4.67 -44.81 21.59
CA GLN A 728 4.34 -46.23 21.53
C GLN A 728 5.31 -47.02 22.41
N ILE A 729 4.79 -47.94 23.21
CA ILE A 729 5.59 -48.90 23.95
C ILE A 729 5.45 -50.30 23.32
N PRO A 730 6.54 -50.93 22.89
CA PRO A 730 6.50 -52.28 22.35
C PRO A 730 6.32 -53.31 23.47
N PHE A 731 5.78 -54.48 23.11
CA PHE A 731 5.91 -55.67 23.93
C PHE A 731 7.31 -56.28 23.72
N PHE A 732 7.86 -56.85 24.79
CA PHE A 732 9.04 -57.70 24.73
C PHE A 732 8.78 -58.85 23.73
N LYS A 733 9.79 -59.16 22.91
CA LYS A 733 9.73 -60.22 21.91
C LYS A 733 10.63 -61.35 22.39
N ASP A 734 10.09 -62.57 22.39
CA ASP A 734 10.85 -63.78 22.72
C ASP A 734 11.70 -64.15 21.49
N CYS A 735 13.03 -64.08 21.66
CA CYS A 735 14.01 -64.25 20.59
C CYS A 735 14.68 -65.63 20.62
N GLY A 736 14.24 -66.54 21.50
CA GLY A 736 14.90 -67.84 21.72
C GLY A 736 15.80 -67.84 22.97
N GLU A 737 16.58 -68.91 23.15
CA GLU A 737 17.31 -69.20 24.41
C GLU A 737 18.45 -68.23 24.75
N ASP A 738 18.92 -67.43 23.79
CA ASP A 738 19.98 -66.43 23.99
C ASP A 738 19.45 -65.00 24.23
N ASP A 739 18.12 -64.79 24.19
CA ASP A 739 17.44 -63.50 24.38
C ASP A 739 17.91 -62.37 23.43
N VAL A 740 18.60 -62.69 22.32
CA VAL A 740 19.15 -61.70 21.37
C VAL A 740 18.47 -61.83 20.00
N CYS A 741 17.49 -60.95 19.74
CA CYS A 741 16.86 -60.87 18.42
C CYS A 741 17.84 -60.36 17.35
N THR A 742 18.39 -61.25 16.53
CA THR A 742 19.33 -60.89 15.46
C THR A 742 18.57 -60.69 14.16
N THR A 743 18.35 -59.42 13.79
CA THR A 743 17.70 -59.05 12.53
C THR A 743 18.73 -58.56 11.51
N ASP A 744 18.67 -59.05 10.28
CA ASP A 744 19.51 -58.59 9.16
C ASP A 744 18.62 -57.97 8.10
N LEU A 745 18.25 -56.70 8.34
CA LEU A 745 17.46 -55.89 7.43
C LEU A 745 18.34 -55.32 6.32
N VAL A 746 18.31 -55.96 5.16
CA VAL A 746 19.01 -55.53 3.96
C VAL A 746 18.09 -54.65 3.12
N LEU A 747 18.46 -53.37 3.01
CA LEU A 747 17.76 -52.37 2.21
C LEU A 747 18.46 -52.20 0.86
N ASN A 748 17.72 -52.41 -0.22
CA ASN A 748 18.17 -52.10 -1.57
C ASN A 748 17.20 -51.09 -2.21
N ALA A 749 17.71 -49.94 -2.65
CA ALA A 749 16.90 -48.88 -3.25
C ALA A 749 17.38 -48.60 -4.67
N ARG A 750 16.44 -48.62 -5.61
CA ARG A 750 16.66 -48.25 -7.02
C ARG A 750 15.78 -47.08 -7.39
N MET A 751 16.34 -46.12 -8.09
CA MET A 751 15.61 -44.95 -8.59
C MET A 751 15.45 -45.12 -10.10
N ASP A 752 14.20 -45.16 -10.58
CA ASP A 752 13.95 -45.26 -12.01
C ASP A 752 14.02 -43.86 -12.63
N ILE A 753 15.14 -43.55 -13.28
CA ILE A 753 15.46 -42.20 -13.79
C ILE A 753 14.93 -41.97 -15.21
N SER A 754 14.31 -42.96 -15.85
CA SER A 754 13.79 -42.78 -17.21
C SER A 754 12.73 -43.83 -17.48
N GLY A 755 11.51 -43.40 -17.84
CA GLY A 755 10.35 -44.25 -18.12
C GLY A 755 10.50 -45.21 -19.31
N THR A 756 11.60 -45.93 -19.43
CA THR A 756 11.85 -47.00 -20.37
C THR A 756 11.52 -48.33 -19.72
N ARG A 757 10.35 -48.89 -20.06
CA ARG A 757 10.11 -50.33 -19.93
C ARG A 757 11.19 -51.07 -20.72
N GLY A 758 12.09 -51.74 -20.02
CA GLY A 758 12.95 -52.79 -20.57
C GLY A 758 14.38 -52.38 -20.89
N ARG A 759 15.27 -52.44 -19.89
CA ARG A 759 16.56 -53.13 -19.97
C ARG A 759 17.21 -53.16 -18.59
N SER A 760 17.47 -54.36 -18.11
CA SER A 760 18.26 -54.65 -16.92
C SER A 760 19.70 -54.17 -17.11
N ILE A 761 20.10 -53.17 -16.34
CA ILE A 761 21.52 -52.92 -16.06
C ILE A 761 21.79 -53.58 -14.70
N GLN A 762 22.36 -54.80 -14.74
CA GLN A 762 23.00 -55.37 -13.56
C GLN A 762 24.28 -54.57 -13.32
N SER A 763 24.32 -53.85 -12.21
CA SER A 763 25.58 -53.43 -11.61
C SER A 763 25.55 -53.88 -10.16
N GLU A 764 26.32 -54.92 -9.85
CA GLU A 764 26.71 -55.25 -8.49
C GLU A 764 27.46 -54.06 -7.91
N PHE A 765 26.96 -53.48 -6.82
CA PHE A 765 27.72 -52.51 -6.05
C PHE A 765 27.74 -52.88 -4.58
N GLN A 766 28.95 -53.24 -4.15
CA GLN A 766 29.42 -53.43 -2.80
C GLN A 766 29.58 -52.05 -2.14
N CYS A 767 29.16 -51.92 -0.88
CA CYS A 767 29.17 -50.67 -0.12
C CYS A 767 30.59 -50.10 0.08
N PHE A 768 30.90 -48.93 -0.50
CA PHE A 768 31.92 -47.98 0.00
C PHE A 768 31.55 -46.53 -0.37
N PRO A 769 31.96 -45.51 0.43
CA PRO A 769 31.39 -44.17 0.41
C PRO A 769 32.09 -43.28 -0.63
N HIS A 770 31.50 -43.13 -1.82
CA HIS A 770 31.85 -42.04 -2.74
C HIS A 770 30.64 -41.19 -3.10
N ARG A 771 30.83 -39.87 -2.98
CA ARG A 771 29.90 -38.79 -3.32
C ARG A 771 29.22 -39.05 -4.67
N GLN A 772 27.94 -39.38 -4.67
CA GLN A 772 27.10 -39.25 -5.86
C GLN A 772 26.91 -37.76 -6.16
N LYS A 773 27.09 -37.36 -7.43
CA LYS A 773 26.80 -35.98 -7.87
C LYS A 773 25.30 -35.70 -7.67
N PRO A 774 24.92 -34.55 -7.10
CA PRO A 774 23.52 -34.19 -6.92
C PRO A 774 22.82 -34.09 -8.29
N TYR A 775 21.68 -34.76 -8.42
CA TYR A 775 20.86 -34.73 -9.63
C TYR A 775 19.78 -33.64 -9.52
N VAL A 776 19.73 -32.73 -10.49
CA VAL A 776 18.79 -31.59 -10.53
C VAL A 776 17.53 -32.00 -11.30
N ILE A 777 16.39 -32.02 -10.62
CA ILE A 777 15.09 -32.31 -11.23
C ILE A 777 14.61 -31.09 -12.03
N ARG A 778 14.39 -31.26 -13.34
CA ARG A 778 13.90 -30.22 -14.26
C ARG A 778 12.37 -30.22 -14.35
N SER A 779 11.77 -29.08 -14.69
CA SER A 779 10.30 -28.84 -14.68
C SER A 779 9.45 -29.81 -15.54
N THR A 780 10.06 -30.53 -16.47
CA THR A 780 9.37 -31.51 -17.33
C THR A 780 9.02 -32.82 -16.64
N HIS A 781 9.61 -33.12 -15.46
CA HIS A 781 9.39 -34.37 -14.73
C HIS A 781 8.65 -34.11 -13.41
N ARG A 782 7.32 -34.26 -13.42
CA ARG A 782 6.44 -33.95 -12.26
C ARG A 782 6.44 -35.02 -11.16
N ARG A 783 7.07 -36.19 -11.38
CA ARG A 783 7.09 -37.31 -10.41
C ARG A 783 8.41 -38.08 -10.49
N LEU A 784 8.91 -38.50 -9.33
CA LEU A 784 10.07 -39.36 -9.16
C LEU A 784 9.64 -40.66 -8.49
N ALA A 785 10.00 -41.81 -9.05
CA ALA A 785 9.72 -43.11 -8.47
C ALA A 785 11.01 -43.69 -7.86
N VAL A 786 10.92 -44.06 -6.58
CA VAL A 786 11.97 -44.82 -5.88
C VAL A 786 11.38 -46.17 -5.54
N GLU A 787 11.98 -47.22 -6.05
CA GLU A 787 11.63 -48.59 -5.70
C GLU A 787 12.58 -49.10 -4.63
N VAL A 788 12.00 -49.52 -3.51
CA VAL A 788 12.74 -49.96 -2.35
C VAL A 788 12.39 -51.42 -2.08
N GLN A 789 13.41 -52.28 -2.05
CA GLN A 789 13.31 -53.65 -1.65
C GLN A 789 13.94 -53.80 -0.26
N LEU A 790 13.15 -54.20 0.71
CA LEU A 790 13.59 -54.49 2.07
C LEU A 790 13.49 -56.00 2.30
N GLN A 791 14.62 -56.63 2.63
CA GLN A 791 14.70 -58.06 2.92
C GLN A 791 15.18 -58.26 4.36
N ASN A 792 14.50 -59.11 5.11
CA ASN A 792 14.98 -59.61 6.39
C ASN A 792 15.61 -60.99 6.18
N ARG A 793 16.88 -61.16 6.51
CA ARG A 793 17.63 -62.39 6.22
C ARG A 793 17.81 -63.34 7.41
N LEU A 794 17.48 -62.89 8.62
CA LEU A 794 17.64 -63.65 9.86
C LEU A 794 16.29 -63.77 10.60
N GLU A 795 16.24 -63.51 11.90
CA GLU A 795 15.04 -63.68 12.73
C GLU A 795 13.97 -62.63 12.45
N ASN A 796 12.74 -62.87 12.91
CA ASN A 796 11.60 -61.98 12.68
C ASN A 796 11.88 -60.53 13.13
N ALA A 797 11.82 -59.59 12.19
CA ALA A 797 11.91 -58.17 12.47
C ALA A 797 10.52 -57.58 12.77
N TYR A 798 10.32 -57.13 14.01
CA TYR A 798 9.10 -56.47 14.46
C TYR A 798 9.24 -54.95 14.39
N ASN A 799 8.15 -54.24 14.06
CA ASN A 799 8.10 -52.78 13.95
C ASN A 799 9.11 -52.18 12.94
N THR A 800 9.41 -52.92 11.88
CA THR A 800 10.29 -52.50 10.80
C THR A 800 9.80 -51.18 10.18
N SER A 801 10.65 -50.15 10.22
CA SER A 801 10.34 -48.82 9.70
C SER A 801 11.32 -48.41 8.60
N LEU A 802 10.80 -47.82 7.53
CA LEU A 802 11.59 -47.25 6.44
C LEU A 802 11.51 -45.72 6.53
N LYS A 803 12.65 -45.04 6.72
CA LYS A 803 12.73 -43.58 6.72
C LYS A 803 13.34 -43.08 5.42
N LEU A 804 12.58 -42.29 4.67
CA LEU A 804 13.04 -41.64 3.44
C LEU A 804 13.33 -40.16 3.74
N HIS A 805 14.56 -39.71 3.50
CA HIS A 805 14.94 -38.30 3.60
C HIS A 805 15.00 -37.68 2.21
N TYR A 806 14.33 -36.55 2.01
CA TYR A 806 14.30 -35.82 0.74
C TYR A 806 14.30 -34.30 0.98
N SER A 807 14.71 -33.53 -0.03
CA SER A 807 14.78 -32.06 0.02
C SER A 807 13.39 -31.42 0.01
N ARG A 808 13.26 -30.18 0.53
CA ARG A 808 11.98 -29.49 0.74
C ARG A 808 11.13 -29.30 -0.54
N ASN A 809 11.75 -29.33 -1.70
CA ASN A 809 11.11 -29.22 -3.02
C ASN A 809 10.48 -30.54 -3.53
N LEU A 810 10.60 -31.64 -2.80
CA LEU A 810 9.97 -32.92 -3.11
C LEU A 810 8.82 -33.20 -2.14
N HIS A 811 7.69 -33.65 -2.66
CA HIS A 811 6.54 -34.08 -1.88
C HIS A 811 6.28 -35.56 -2.08
N PHE A 812 6.13 -36.29 -0.97
CA PHE A 812 5.73 -37.69 -1.01
C PHE A 812 4.29 -37.81 -1.55
N SER A 813 4.12 -38.51 -2.67
CA SER A 813 2.81 -38.62 -3.33
C SER A 813 2.06 -39.91 -2.99
N SER A 814 2.71 -41.07 -3.07
CA SER A 814 2.05 -42.37 -2.85
C SER A 814 3.05 -43.49 -2.58
N LEU A 815 2.55 -44.59 -1.98
CA LEU A 815 3.28 -45.84 -1.77
C LEU A 815 2.52 -47.00 -2.43
N SER A 816 3.23 -47.88 -3.11
CA SER A 816 2.69 -49.17 -3.57
C SER A 816 3.56 -50.29 -3.00
N ILE A 817 2.96 -51.17 -2.20
CA ILE A 817 3.65 -52.31 -1.58
C ILE A 817 3.37 -53.55 -2.43
N ARG A 818 4.43 -54.25 -2.84
CA ARG A 818 4.34 -55.57 -3.47
C ARG A 818 4.97 -56.60 -2.54
N VAL A 819 4.19 -57.58 -2.10
CA VAL A 819 4.68 -58.68 -1.26
C VAL A 819 4.95 -59.89 -2.14
N THR A 820 6.21 -60.31 -2.24
CA THR A 820 6.60 -61.58 -2.85
C THR A 820 6.86 -62.60 -1.75
N HIS A 821 6.00 -63.61 -1.60
CA HIS A 821 6.26 -64.74 -0.70
C HIS A 821 7.38 -65.61 -1.27
N ILE A 822 8.44 -65.83 -0.49
CA ILE A 822 9.39 -66.93 -0.73
C ILE A 822 8.85 -68.14 0.03
N ALA A 823 8.63 -69.25 -0.68
CA ALA A 823 8.24 -70.52 -0.09
C ALA A 823 9.37 -71.02 0.83
N LEU A 824 9.07 -71.22 2.10
CA LEU A 824 9.94 -71.94 3.01
C LEU A 824 9.97 -73.41 2.58
N ALA A 825 11.15 -73.90 2.18
CA ALA A 825 11.40 -75.33 2.09
C ALA A 825 11.43 -75.88 3.53
N LEU A 826 10.39 -76.62 3.90
CA LEU A 826 10.38 -77.43 5.11
C LEU A 826 11.30 -78.63 4.86
N ASP A 827 12.45 -78.67 5.53
CA ASP A 827 13.23 -79.90 5.65
C ASP A 827 12.62 -80.75 6.77
N ALA A 828 12.14 -81.92 6.40
CA ALA A 828 11.29 -82.77 7.23
C ALA A 828 12.13 -83.85 7.94
N THR A 829 12.67 -83.53 9.11
CA THR A 829 13.24 -84.55 10.02
C THR A 829 12.96 -84.23 11.50
N ASN A 830 11.68 -84.17 11.89
CA ASN A 830 11.09 -84.68 13.16
C ASN A 830 9.75 -83.98 13.48
N PRO A 831 8.62 -84.70 13.63
CA PRO A 831 7.35 -84.14 14.09
C PRO A 831 7.30 -84.13 15.64
N PRO A 832 6.46 -83.30 16.30
CA PRO A 832 5.08 -83.74 16.49
C PRO A 832 3.98 -82.67 16.68
N TYR A 833 2.74 -83.14 16.48
CA TYR A 833 1.44 -82.63 16.94
C TYR A 833 0.94 -81.24 16.51
N PHE A 834 0.34 -81.22 15.32
CA PHE A 834 -0.82 -80.38 15.03
C PHE A 834 -2.06 -80.90 15.78
N ASN A 835 -2.83 -79.99 16.38
CA ASN A 835 -4.28 -80.16 16.50
C ASN A 835 -4.98 -78.84 16.11
N PRO A 836 -6.00 -78.87 15.23
CA PRO A 836 -6.48 -77.69 14.50
C PRO A 836 -7.72 -77.08 15.15
N MET A 837 -7.89 -75.75 15.16
CA MET A 837 -9.22 -75.14 15.16
C MET A 837 -9.27 -73.77 14.46
N SER A 838 -10.18 -73.74 13.48
CA SER A 838 -10.92 -72.61 12.86
C SER A 838 -10.14 -71.44 12.25
N SER A 839 -9.67 -71.66 11.02
CA SER A 839 -9.67 -70.62 10.00
C SER A 839 -11.10 -70.32 9.54
N SER A 840 -11.72 -69.31 10.16
CA SER A 840 -12.93 -68.66 9.62
C SER A 840 -12.53 -67.35 8.97
N PHE A 841 -12.57 -67.34 7.64
CA PHE A 841 -12.57 -66.12 6.84
C PHE A 841 -13.77 -65.24 7.23
N CYS A 842 -13.53 -63.98 7.57
CA CYS A 842 -14.54 -62.94 7.53
C CYS A 842 -14.01 -61.76 6.70
N PHE A 843 -14.63 -61.60 5.52
CA PHE A 843 -14.59 -60.40 4.70
C PHE A 843 -15.03 -59.17 5.50
N PHE A 844 -14.33 -58.04 5.36
CA PHE A 844 -14.94 -56.72 5.51
C PHE A 844 -14.41 -55.73 4.46
N ASN A 845 -15.26 -55.56 3.43
CA ASN A 845 -15.62 -54.33 2.73
C ASN A 845 -14.56 -53.23 2.54
N ILE A 846 -14.04 -53.16 1.32
CA ILE A 846 -13.58 -51.93 0.69
C ILE A 846 -14.84 -51.13 0.33
N GLY A 847 -15.27 -50.26 1.25
CA GLY A 847 -16.23 -49.21 0.96
C GLY A 847 -15.47 -47.98 0.46
N GLY A 848 -15.48 -47.77 -0.85
CA GLY A 848 -15.14 -46.47 -1.41
C GLY A 848 -16.13 -45.42 -0.93
N CYS A 849 -15.61 -44.28 -0.49
CA CYS A 849 -16.31 -43.01 -0.60
C CYS A 849 -15.48 -42.14 -1.53
N LEU A 850 -16.07 -41.86 -2.70
CA LEU A 850 -15.81 -40.66 -3.47
C LEU A 850 -15.85 -39.44 -2.53
N LEU A 851 -14.80 -38.61 -2.65
CA LEU A 851 -14.91 -37.17 -2.69
C LEU A 851 -14.08 -36.69 -3.88
#